data_AF-A0A932T172-F1
#
_entry.id   AF-A0A932T172-F1
#
_cell.length_a   1.000
_cell.length_b   1.000
_cell.length_c   1.000
_cell.angle_alpha   90.00
_cell.angle_beta   90.00
_cell.angle_gamma   90.00
#
_symmetry.space_group_name_H-M   'P 1'
#
loop_
_entity.id
_entity.type
_entity.pdbx_description
1 polymer ?
#
loop_
_entity_poly.entity_id
_entity_poly.type
_entity_poly.pdbx_seq_one_letter_code
_entity_poly.pdbx_strand_id
1 'polypeptide(L)'
;AGTIDVGSVTTVGVGGDLSGTIIAHGAGTIGTVTVGGDVSGVVAADSDSHAGSGHIGLVHAHSITGNLHTRDLDVLQVTGAVAGSVDVLDKLGSGAIGSIAGTGSLAAGTLSSLSVSGAIAGNLSAANVGTLHGAGISANGTTVFKITQAGVERRIVAIAVNSPAMPAGVTFDYFYDGTSAAHPQAAVRVTNGSALSSADDVPFDLELITSSASEFDLARLDANGTSGIRNVVVEGNVLAGMTAAMADFLQLSANAPGGVRLAGDKLNGVFAEDNIQGGTIATASIQAVSFGSVTTGGVTTLAGSATSATALSTLAAATGLAQARGTYVIPFSESQKVAAFLVTGSTASGFDGAPVLLTDQIVDNQSLIAVVKSTAAAGANATIQSIDLYGNGGAIQTAQWIQASITSTGPLGDLILSATQGITAHVQAPTIIGNIDAVNGPIAGVIETTVGDIGRVLTDASGKITGVTYIHGRDLSGKLISRGNLVSAMHIDGGMSGLIAVQGDFGAIQRTATGVAVVGLDVAKSLTRFGGLLVNGSTTGNIVVLGNVFGDLQFNGSGISGRVAVHGQQVAGLDAQRYGILGRVTINGNIGAGGAIVSGGVIGDDGVYVGAESDANGTQITFTNEKGILAAENDINYGKTGKLPVSGVFENATGVNKAAIDAIFTDGGKLLTFDTIVNGKSGLDLILGDLAALRVGADGNLTGTVV
;
A
#
# COMPACT_ATOMS: atom_id res chain seq x y z
N ALA A 1 18.45 -16.97 48.91
CA ALA A 1 17.22 -16.18 48.78
C ALA A 1 16.47 -16.18 50.12
N GLY A 2 16.03 -15.01 50.57
CA GLY A 2 15.19 -14.84 51.76
C GLY A 2 14.14 -13.77 51.48
N THR A 3 13.13 -13.65 52.35
CA THR A 3 12.00 -12.73 52.17
C THR A 3 11.97 -11.69 53.28
N ILE A 4 11.84 -10.41 52.90
CA ILE A 4 11.49 -9.30 53.77
C ILE A 4 10.04 -8.92 53.41
N ASP A 5 9.14 -9.08 54.37
CA ASP A 5 7.71 -8.77 54.26
C ASP A 5 7.36 -7.81 55.40
N VAL A 6 7.02 -6.57 55.06
CA VAL A 6 6.87 -5.46 56.02
C VAL A 6 5.71 -4.55 55.66
N GLY A 7 5.24 -3.75 56.63
CA GLY A 7 4.24 -2.72 56.38
C GLY A 7 4.80 -1.50 55.62
N SER A 8 6.01 -1.07 55.97
CA SER A 8 6.77 -0.02 55.27
C SER A 8 8.23 -0.13 55.69
N VAL A 9 9.14 0.31 54.84
CA VAL A 9 10.58 0.32 55.15
C VAL A 9 11.22 1.58 54.60
N THR A 10 11.99 2.28 55.43
CA THR A 10 12.64 3.53 55.00
C THR A 10 13.84 3.26 54.09
N THR A 11 14.68 2.28 54.41
CA THR A 11 15.89 2.00 53.64
C THR A 11 16.22 0.51 53.66
N VAL A 12 16.51 -0.05 52.50
CA VAL A 12 17.10 -1.38 52.32
C VAL A 12 18.42 -1.23 51.57
N GLY A 13 19.51 -1.73 52.16
CA GLY A 13 20.83 -1.77 51.55
C GLY A 13 21.32 -3.22 51.41
N VAL A 14 21.69 -3.62 50.19
CA VAL A 14 22.27 -4.92 49.89
C VAL A 14 23.62 -4.70 49.21
N GLY A 15 24.72 -5.16 49.83
CA GLY A 15 26.06 -4.90 49.31
C GLY A 15 26.43 -5.67 48.03
N GLY A 16 25.72 -6.76 47.72
CA GLY A 16 25.89 -7.58 46.51
C GLY A 16 24.56 -7.75 45.77
N ASP A 17 24.30 -8.95 45.23
CA ASP A 17 23.06 -9.22 44.50
C ASP A 17 21.85 -9.45 45.42
N LEU A 18 20.68 -8.97 44.99
CA LEU A 18 19.39 -9.28 45.59
C LEU A 18 18.68 -10.38 44.77
N SER A 19 18.81 -11.63 45.20
CA SER A 19 18.06 -12.79 44.67
C SER A 19 16.81 -13.15 45.49
N GLY A 20 16.57 -12.42 46.58
CA GLY A 20 15.44 -12.60 47.48
C GLY A 20 14.25 -11.72 47.14
N THR A 21 13.28 -11.66 48.05
CA THR A 21 12.04 -10.91 47.88
C THR A 21 11.95 -9.82 48.95
N ILE A 22 11.67 -8.59 48.54
CA ILE A 22 11.32 -7.47 49.42
C ILE A 22 9.92 -7.04 49.02
N ILE A 23 8.95 -7.14 49.93
CA ILE A 23 7.58 -6.69 49.69
C ILE A 23 7.14 -5.78 50.83
N ALA A 24 6.58 -4.63 50.48
CA ALA A 24 5.86 -3.76 51.39
C ALA A 24 4.35 -3.83 51.13
N HIS A 25 3.57 -4.17 52.17
CA HIS A 25 2.09 -4.22 52.14
C HIS A 25 1.49 -3.20 53.13
N GLY A 26 0.18 -2.93 53.09
CA GLY A 26 -0.47 -2.00 54.03
C GLY A 26 -0.14 -0.54 53.70
N ALA A 27 0.55 0.18 54.60
CA ALA A 27 1.05 1.51 54.25
C ALA A 27 1.95 1.47 53.00
N GLY A 28 2.60 0.33 52.73
CA GLY A 28 3.06 -0.06 51.40
C GLY A 28 4.11 0.87 50.81
N THR A 29 4.96 1.49 51.64
CA THR A 29 6.01 2.40 51.17
C THR A 29 7.42 1.81 51.38
N ILE A 30 8.28 2.01 50.39
CA ILE A 30 9.72 1.73 50.46
C ILE A 30 10.46 3.03 50.18
N GLY A 31 11.17 3.60 51.16
CA GLY A 31 11.88 4.87 50.94
C GLY A 31 13.02 4.72 49.94
N THR A 32 13.98 3.83 50.19
CA THR A 32 15.13 3.62 49.30
C THR A 32 15.56 2.16 49.29
N VAL A 33 15.85 1.63 48.10
CA VAL A 33 16.49 0.34 47.88
C VAL A 33 17.80 0.57 47.14
N THR A 34 18.92 0.21 47.76
CA THR A 34 20.25 0.25 47.13
C THR A 34 20.84 -1.15 47.09
N VAL A 35 21.10 -1.66 45.90
CA VAL A 35 21.71 -2.97 45.65
C VAL A 35 23.03 -2.74 44.92
N GLY A 36 24.13 -3.21 45.50
CA GLY A 36 25.48 -3.05 44.93
C GLY A 36 25.71 -3.88 43.67
N GLY A 37 24.96 -4.99 43.52
CA GLY A 37 24.95 -5.84 42.33
C GLY A 37 23.58 -5.86 41.65
N ASP A 38 23.13 -7.04 41.22
CA ASP A 38 21.92 -7.21 40.44
C ASP A 38 20.68 -7.50 41.29
N VAL A 39 19.53 -6.96 40.87
CA VAL A 39 18.21 -7.36 41.37
C VAL A 39 17.71 -8.51 40.49
N SER A 40 17.95 -9.74 40.93
CA SER A 40 17.46 -10.97 40.29
C SER A 40 16.19 -11.54 40.93
N GLY A 41 15.86 -11.09 42.14
CA GLY A 41 14.67 -11.45 42.88
C GLY A 41 13.49 -10.49 42.66
N VAL A 42 12.74 -10.19 43.72
CA VAL A 42 11.54 -9.33 43.65
C VAL A 42 11.68 -8.15 44.60
N VAL A 43 11.37 -6.96 44.12
CA VAL A 43 11.13 -5.77 44.94
C VAL A 43 9.73 -5.28 44.62
N ALA A 44 8.84 -5.26 45.60
CA ALA A 44 7.47 -4.80 45.41
C ALA A 44 6.98 -3.87 46.52
N ALA A 45 6.24 -2.84 46.12
CA ALA A 45 5.45 -2.03 47.02
C ALA A 45 4.02 -2.07 46.48
N ASP A 46 3.17 -2.87 47.10
CA ASP A 46 1.83 -3.11 46.60
C ASP A 46 0.91 -1.94 46.96
N SER A 47 0.11 -1.50 45.99
CA SER A 47 -0.97 -0.54 46.26
C SER A 47 -2.13 -1.25 46.96
N ASP A 48 -2.69 -0.58 47.95
CA ASP A 48 -3.91 -1.00 48.63
C ASP A 48 -4.85 0.20 48.84
N SER A 49 -5.79 0.09 49.78
CA SER A 49 -6.75 1.15 50.08
C SER A 49 -6.19 2.31 50.91
N HIS A 50 -4.95 2.23 51.40
CA HIS A 50 -4.32 3.31 52.16
C HIS A 50 -3.79 4.41 51.23
N ALA A 51 -4.07 5.66 51.56
CA ALA A 51 -3.54 6.80 50.80
C ALA A 51 -2.01 6.82 50.85
N GLY A 52 -1.37 6.84 49.68
CA GLY A 52 0.09 6.85 49.55
C GLY A 52 0.76 5.48 49.56
N SER A 53 0.00 4.37 49.59
CA SER A 53 0.59 3.03 49.44
C SER A 53 1.06 2.76 48.02
N GLY A 54 1.88 1.72 47.89
CA GLY A 54 2.53 1.32 46.65
C GLY A 54 3.57 2.33 46.17
N HIS A 55 4.26 3.04 47.07
CA HIS A 55 5.27 4.04 46.71
C HIS A 55 6.68 3.53 46.98
N ILE A 56 7.58 3.71 46.01
CA ILE A 56 9.02 3.54 46.18
C ILE A 56 9.72 4.86 45.88
N GLY A 57 10.53 5.36 46.82
CA GLY A 57 11.27 6.62 46.59
C GLY A 57 12.43 6.44 45.60
N LEU A 58 13.34 5.50 45.88
CA LEU A 58 14.50 5.26 45.02
C LEU A 58 14.80 3.76 44.90
N VAL A 59 15.06 3.30 43.68
CA VAL A 59 15.74 2.02 43.42
C VAL A 59 17.07 2.30 42.72
N HIS A 60 18.17 1.86 43.32
CA HIS A 60 19.51 1.89 42.75
C HIS A 60 20.06 0.46 42.64
N ALA A 61 20.46 0.04 41.45
CA ALA A 61 21.03 -1.29 41.19
C ALA A 61 22.08 -1.27 40.06
N HIS A 62 22.86 -2.34 39.94
CA HIS A 62 23.62 -2.59 38.72
C HIS A 62 22.66 -2.96 37.58
N SER A 63 22.09 -4.16 37.58
CA SER A 63 21.06 -4.58 36.63
C SER A 63 19.78 -5.04 37.33
N ILE A 64 18.67 -5.11 36.59
CA ILE A 64 17.42 -5.72 37.03
C ILE A 64 17.12 -6.90 36.11
N THR A 65 17.33 -8.12 36.59
CA THR A 65 16.96 -9.36 35.89
C THR A 65 15.72 -10.03 36.48
N GLY A 66 15.28 -9.59 37.67
CA GLY A 66 14.08 -10.03 38.37
C GLY A 66 12.90 -9.09 38.14
N ASN A 67 12.06 -8.91 39.16
CA ASN A 67 10.85 -8.10 39.07
C ASN A 67 10.88 -6.92 40.06
N LEU A 68 10.57 -5.73 39.54
CA LEU A 68 10.26 -4.53 40.32
C LEU A 68 8.80 -4.16 40.05
N HIS A 69 7.96 -4.10 41.08
CA HIS A 69 6.54 -3.78 40.94
C HIS A 69 6.10 -2.72 41.95
N THR A 70 5.46 -1.65 41.49
CA THR A 70 5.00 -0.58 42.38
C THR A 70 3.91 0.27 41.72
N ARG A 71 3.19 1.09 42.49
CA ARG A 71 2.29 2.11 41.94
C ARG A 71 3.08 3.34 41.51
N ASP A 72 3.87 3.90 42.42
CA ASP A 72 4.66 5.11 42.19
C ASP A 72 6.14 4.83 42.46
N LEU A 73 7.02 5.29 41.55
CA LEU A 73 8.48 5.24 41.71
C LEU A 73 9.07 6.63 41.44
N ASP A 74 9.65 7.30 42.44
CA ASP A 74 10.19 8.66 42.20
C ASP A 74 11.46 8.60 41.36
N VAL A 75 12.38 7.67 41.66
CA VAL A 75 13.68 7.55 40.99
C VAL A 75 14.07 6.09 40.73
N LEU A 76 14.39 5.78 39.47
CA LEU A 76 15.00 4.52 39.04
C LEU A 76 16.43 4.76 38.55
N GLN A 77 17.43 4.14 39.16
CA GLN A 77 18.84 4.20 38.75
C GLN A 77 19.40 2.80 38.53
N VAL A 78 19.64 2.43 37.28
CA VAL A 78 20.16 1.12 36.87
C VAL A 78 21.38 1.35 35.99
N THR A 79 22.59 1.05 36.47
CA THR A 79 23.80 1.34 35.68
C THR A 79 24.01 0.38 34.50
N GLY A 80 23.46 -0.83 34.60
CA GLY A 80 23.45 -1.90 33.61
C GLY A 80 22.08 -2.06 32.95
N ALA A 81 21.66 -3.30 32.70
CA ALA A 81 20.47 -3.58 31.91
C ALA A 81 19.21 -3.84 32.77
N VAL A 82 18.05 -3.43 32.26
CA VAL A 82 16.76 -4.01 32.63
C VAL A 82 16.52 -5.21 31.71
N ALA A 83 16.75 -6.42 32.22
CA ALA A 83 16.53 -7.69 31.51
C ALA A 83 15.32 -8.49 32.05
N GLY A 84 14.84 -8.12 33.25
CA GLY A 84 13.59 -8.59 33.84
C GLY A 84 12.45 -7.59 33.65
N SER A 85 11.55 -7.49 34.62
CA SER A 85 10.36 -6.62 34.54
C SER A 85 10.42 -5.48 35.55
N VAL A 86 10.19 -4.26 35.09
CA VAL A 86 9.90 -3.09 35.92
C VAL A 86 8.51 -2.60 35.56
N ASP A 87 7.58 -2.66 36.52
CA ASP A 87 6.18 -2.31 36.34
C ASP A 87 5.77 -1.25 37.37
N VAL A 88 5.51 -0.03 36.87
CA VAL A 88 5.16 1.15 37.67
C VAL A 88 3.75 1.60 37.28
N LEU A 89 2.73 1.19 38.02
CA LEU A 89 1.34 1.29 37.59
C LEU A 89 0.86 2.73 37.31
N ASP A 90 1.31 3.71 38.09
CA ASP A 90 0.86 5.11 38.01
C ASP A 90 1.97 6.03 37.51
N LYS A 91 3.06 6.25 38.26
CA LYS A 91 4.09 7.22 37.86
C LYS A 91 5.52 6.76 38.13
N LEU A 92 6.35 6.79 37.08
CA LEU A 92 7.79 6.85 37.18
C LEU A 92 8.26 8.32 37.05
N GLY A 93 8.78 8.88 38.14
CA GLY A 93 9.24 10.26 38.22
C GLY A 93 10.46 10.53 37.33
N SER A 94 11.57 9.88 37.62
CA SER A 94 12.80 9.97 36.82
C SER A 94 13.51 8.62 36.73
N GLY A 95 14.09 8.33 35.56
CA GLY A 95 14.86 7.12 35.33
C GLY A 95 16.21 7.41 34.69
N ALA A 96 17.24 6.71 35.12
CA ALA A 96 18.52 6.59 34.43
C ALA A 96 18.88 5.13 34.35
N ILE A 97 18.88 4.57 33.14
CA ILE A 97 19.16 3.15 32.91
C ILE A 97 20.29 2.95 31.90
N GLY A 98 21.02 1.84 32.02
CA GLY A 98 21.99 1.43 31.01
C GLY A 98 21.29 1.06 29.71
N SER A 99 20.48 0.01 29.72
CA SER A 99 19.74 -0.47 28.53
C SER A 99 18.48 -1.24 28.92
N ILE A 100 17.61 -1.54 27.96
CA ILE A 100 16.55 -2.55 28.13
C ILE A 100 16.91 -3.75 27.25
N ALA A 101 17.22 -4.89 27.84
CA ALA A 101 17.60 -6.09 27.10
C ALA A 101 16.39 -6.66 26.34
N GLY A 102 16.62 -7.53 25.34
CA GLY A 102 15.54 -8.07 24.48
C GLY A 102 14.43 -8.84 25.22
N THR A 103 14.72 -9.35 26.43
CA THR A 103 13.74 -9.99 27.32
C THR A 103 13.16 -9.05 28.37
N GLY A 104 13.73 -7.86 28.51
CA GLY A 104 13.37 -6.91 29.54
C GLY A 104 12.14 -6.08 29.20
N SER A 105 11.49 -5.56 30.24
CA SER A 105 10.34 -4.67 30.12
C SER A 105 10.41 -3.56 31.16
N LEU A 106 10.11 -2.33 30.72
CA LEU A 106 9.83 -1.18 31.57
C LEU A 106 8.46 -0.61 31.19
N ALA A 107 7.49 -0.74 32.08
CA ALA A 107 6.14 -0.22 31.91
C ALA A 107 5.85 0.84 32.98
N ALA A 108 5.23 1.95 32.58
CA ALA A 108 4.80 3.00 33.49
C ALA A 108 3.40 3.53 33.14
N GLY A 109 2.57 3.92 34.10
CA GLY A 109 1.38 4.73 33.78
C GLY A 109 1.81 6.06 33.13
N THR A 110 2.65 6.81 33.85
CA THR A 110 3.28 8.06 33.42
C THR A 110 4.78 7.96 33.58
N LEU A 111 5.51 8.11 32.48
CA LEU A 111 6.97 8.19 32.47
C LEU A 111 7.40 9.65 32.39
N SER A 112 7.74 10.30 33.51
CA SER A 112 7.99 11.75 33.47
C SER A 112 9.33 12.10 32.79
N SER A 113 10.40 11.38 33.12
CA SER A 113 11.70 11.50 32.43
C SER A 113 12.48 10.18 32.46
N LEU A 114 13.13 9.82 31.36
CA LEU A 114 14.02 8.67 31.28
C LEU A 114 15.26 8.97 30.45
N SER A 115 16.44 8.67 31.00
CA SER A 115 17.71 8.68 30.28
C SER A 115 18.20 7.25 30.08
N VAL A 116 18.69 6.95 28.89
CA VAL A 116 19.20 5.62 28.51
C VAL A 116 20.60 5.78 27.91
N SER A 117 21.56 4.94 28.30
CA SER A 117 22.95 5.00 27.80
C SER A 117 23.33 3.87 26.84
N GLY A 118 22.38 3.00 26.51
CA GLY A 118 22.51 1.86 25.62
C GLY A 118 21.19 1.55 24.90
N ALA A 119 21.14 0.43 24.18
CA ALA A 119 19.99 0.12 23.32
C ALA A 119 18.71 -0.21 24.12
N ILE A 120 17.55 0.12 23.53
CA ILE A 120 16.24 -0.35 23.97
C ILE A 120 15.85 -1.53 23.06
N ALA A 121 16.29 -2.73 23.44
CA ALA A 121 16.00 -3.97 22.72
C ALA A 121 14.67 -4.61 23.14
N GLY A 122 14.29 -4.43 24.41
CA GLY A 122 13.05 -4.95 24.98
C GLY A 122 11.88 -3.97 24.89
N ASN A 123 10.91 -4.14 25.79
CA ASN A 123 9.69 -3.35 25.78
C ASN A 123 9.81 -2.12 26.67
N LEU A 124 9.49 -0.96 26.12
CA LEU A 124 9.28 0.28 26.86
C LEU A 124 7.87 0.79 26.56
N SER A 125 7.02 0.87 27.57
CA SER A 125 5.64 1.33 27.40
C SER A 125 5.24 2.33 28.48
N ALA A 126 4.44 3.31 28.08
CA ALA A 126 3.73 4.15 29.03
C ALA A 126 2.40 4.67 28.50
N ALA A 127 1.44 4.99 29.38
CA ALA A 127 0.23 5.69 28.93
C ALA A 127 0.55 7.15 28.58
N ASN A 128 1.35 7.82 29.42
CA ASN A 128 1.83 9.17 29.20
C ASN A 128 3.35 9.21 29.30
N VAL A 129 3.99 9.97 28.42
CA VAL A 129 5.46 10.16 28.43
C VAL A 129 5.73 11.65 28.54
N GLY A 130 6.65 12.04 29.43
CA GLY A 130 7.24 13.36 29.44
C GLY A 130 8.40 13.39 28.45
N THR A 131 9.61 13.13 28.94
CA THR A 131 10.82 13.13 28.10
C THR A 131 11.58 11.82 28.18
N LEU A 132 12.22 11.45 27.07
CA LEU A 132 13.08 10.29 26.98
C LEU A 132 14.27 10.61 26.07
N HIS A 133 15.49 10.37 26.51
CA HIS A 133 16.67 10.63 25.68
C HIS A 133 17.75 9.57 25.86
N GLY A 134 18.58 9.42 24.84
CA GLY A 134 19.78 8.61 24.89
C GLY A 134 20.88 9.24 24.07
N ALA A 135 22.12 9.10 24.54
CA ALA A 135 23.31 9.70 23.90
C ALA A 135 24.33 8.63 23.56
N GLY A 136 24.96 8.73 22.38
CA GLY A 136 25.95 7.79 21.89
C GLY A 136 25.39 6.38 21.64
N ILE A 137 24.10 6.25 21.35
CA ILE A 137 23.43 4.95 21.23
C ILE A 137 23.76 4.33 19.88
N SER A 138 24.26 3.09 19.87
CA SER A 138 24.33 2.27 18.67
C SER A 138 22.97 1.62 18.41
N ALA A 139 22.53 1.58 17.15
CA ALA A 139 21.28 0.91 16.78
C ALA A 139 21.36 -0.60 17.11
N ASN A 140 20.26 -1.17 17.61
CA ASN A 140 20.12 -2.60 17.77
C ASN A 140 19.47 -3.20 16.50
N GLY A 141 20.28 -3.83 15.66
CA GLY A 141 19.88 -4.18 14.30
C GLY A 141 19.64 -2.91 13.49
N THR A 142 18.37 -2.56 13.28
CA THR A 142 17.93 -1.31 12.63
C THR A 142 17.25 -0.34 13.60
N THR A 143 16.84 -0.76 14.79
CA THR A 143 16.09 0.11 15.71
C THR A 143 17.05 0.93 16.57
N VAL A 144 16.93 2.26 16.50
CA VAL A 144 17.64 3.20 17.39
C VAL A 144 16.87 3.37 18.70
N PHE A 145 15.55 3.54 18.57
CA PHE A 145 14.65 3.86 19.67
C PHE A 145 13.27 3.23 19.41
N LYS A 146 12.61 2.75 20.47
CA LYS A 146 11.25 2.21 20.44
C LYS A 146 10.52 2.52 21.75
N ILE A 147 9.27 2.99 21.65
CA ILE A 147 8.35 3.17 22.78
C ILE A 147 6.91 2.85 22.36
N THR A 148 6.10 2.30 23.26
CA THR A 148 4.64 2.25 23.11
C THR A 148 4.01 3.30 24.03
N GLN A 149 3.54 4.41 23.47
CA GLN A 149 2.84 5.46 24.21
C GLN A 149 1.34 5.40 23.92
N ALA A 150 0.52 5.27 24.96
CA ALA A 150 -0.94 5.20 24.84
C ALA A 150 -1.45 4.15 23.82
N GLY A 151 -0.73 3.03 23.71
CA GLY A 151 -1.05 1.95 22.77
C GLY A 151 -0.50 2.14 21.35
N VAL A 152 0.13 3.28 21.04
CA VAL A 152 0.79 3.55 19.76
C VAL A 152 2.29 3.31 19.89
N GLU A 153 2.82 2.36 19.11
CA GLU A 153 4.27 2.15 19.00
C GLU A 153 4.89 3.21 18.11
N ARG A 154 6.00 3.80 18.56
CA ARG A 154 6.79 4.78 17.83
C ARG A 154 8.25 4.36 17.82
N ARG A 155 8.90 4.47 16.67
CA ARG A 155 10.27 4.01 16.46
C ARG A 155 11.08 5.01 15.67
N ILE A 156 12.36 5.13 16.05
CA ILE A 156 13.39 5.69 15.16
C ILE A 156 14.18 4.48 14.63
N VAL A 157 14.20 4.34 13.31
CA VAL A 157 14.84 3.23 12.60
C VAL A 157 15.94 3.77 11.69
N ALA A 158 17.08 3.09 11.66
CA ALA A 158 18.19 3.34 10.76
C ALA A 158 18.46 2.08 9.92
N ILE A 159 18.29 2.17 8.60
CA ILE A 159 18.38 1.04 7.67
C ILE A 159 19.58 1.22 6.75
N ALA A 160 20.62 0.40 6.94
CA ALA A 160 21.80 0.44 6.08
C ALA A 160 21.48 -0.05 4.65
N VAL A 161 22.01 0.65 3.64
CA VAL A 161 21.61 0.47 2.23
C VAL A 161 22.10 -0.84 1.62
N ASN A 162 23.13 -1.45 2.20
CA ASN A 162 23.75 -2.68 1.72
C ASN A 162 24.16 -3.62 2.86
N SER A 163 23.59 -3.46 4.05
CA SER A 163 23.92 -4.26 5.23
C SER A 163 22.66 -4.54 6.04
N PRO A 164 22.48 -5.76 6.59
CA PRO A 164 21.35 -6.07 7.46
C PRO A 164 21.46 -5.40 8.83
N ALA A 165 22.62 -4.85 9.19
CA ALA A 165 22.86 -4.18 10.47
C ALA A 165 23.62 -2.87 10.29
N MET A 166 23.32 -1.91 11.17
CA MET A 166 24.08 -0.67 11.26
C MET A 166 25.51 -0.93 11.77
N PRO A 167 26.54 -0.31 11.16
CA PRO A 167 27.91 -0.42 11.67
C PRO A 167 28.05 0.17 13.07
N ALA A 168 28.92 -0.41 13.90
CA ALA A 168 29.17 0.05 15.27
C ALA A 168 29.74 1.49 15.35
N GLY A 169 30.31 2.00 14.26
CA GLY A 169 30.79 3.38 14.16
C GLY A 169 29.69 4.43 13.96
N VAL A 170 28.43 4.01 13.80
CA VAL A 170 27.29 4.93 13.71
C VAL A 170 26.58 4.99 15.06
N THR A 171 26.49 6.18 15.63
CA THR A 171 25.81 6.44 16.90
C THR A 171 24.78 7.56 16.78
N PHE A 172 23.81 7.51 17.68
CA PHE A 172 22.65 8.39 17.70
C PHE A 172 22.52 9.02 19.09
N ASP A 173 22.42 10.34 19.12
CA ASP A 173 21.82 11.05 20.23
C ASP A 173 20.36 11.32 19.86
N TYR A 174 19.41 10.93 20.69
CA TYR A 174 18.00 11.20 20.46
C TYR A 174 17.32 11.79 21.69
N PHE A 175 16.34 12.64 21.45
CA PHE A 175 15.45 13.21 22.45
C PHE A 175 14.01 13.06 21.96
N TYR A 176 13.20 12.33 22.71
CA TYR A 176 11.77 12.14 22.51
C TYR A 176 11.00 12.97 23.54
N ASP A 177 10.12 13.83 23.08
CA ASP A 177 9.19 14.59 23.91
C ASP A 177 7.77 14.08 23.62
N GLY A 178 7.24 13.32 24.58
CA GLY A 178 5.91 12.72 24.50
C GLY A 178 4.82 13.51 25.21
N THR A 179 5.13 14.74 25.68
CA THR A 179 4.19 15.55 26.48
C THR A 179 2.88 15.82 25.74
N SER A 180 2.91 15.81 24.40
CA SER A 180 1.74 15.67 23.54
C SER A 180 1.66 14.25 22.99
N ALA A 181 0.67 13.47 23.43
CA ALA A 181 0.48 12.10 22.92
C ALA A 181 0.00 12.06 21.45
N ALA A 182 -0.66 13.14 20.99
CA ALA A 182 -1.13 13.29 19.62
C ALA A 182 0.01 13.69 18.67
N HIS A 183 0.93 14.53 19.15
CA HIS A 183 2.04 15.08 18.36
C HIS A 183 3.36 14.96 19.15
N PRO A 184 3.83 13.74 19.46
CA PRO A 184 5.14 13.59 20.07
C PRO A 184 6.20 13.95 19.04
N GLN A 185 7.28 14.52 19.52
CA GLN A 185 8.32 15.07 18.66
C GLN A 185 9.68 14.49 19.04
N ALA A 186 10.52 14.25 18.03
CA ALA A 186 11.88 13.77 18.20
C ALA A 186 12.93 14.75 17.66
N ALA A 187 14.05 14.83 18.36
CA ALA A 187 15.29 15.44 17.89
C ALA A 187 16.37 14.36 17.83
N VAL A 188 17.12 14.31 16.73
CA VAL A 188 18.15 13.29 16.49
C VAL A 188 19.45 13.95 16.01
N ARG A 189 20.58 13.54 16.59
CA ARG A 189 21.92 13.82 16.09
C ARG A 189 22.61 12.52 15.72
N VAL A 190 23.19 12.49 14.52
CA VAL A 190 23.95 11.34 14.03
C VAL A 190 25.45 11.61 14.08
N THR A 191 26.21 10.63 14.51
CA THR A 191 27.66 10.56 14.26
C THR A 191 27.93 9.31 13.42
N ASN A 192 28.48 9.45 12.21
CA ASN A 192 28.81 8.34 11.32
C ASN A 192 30.33 8.27 11.13
N GLY A 193 30.96 7.26 11.74
CA GLY A 193 32.40 7.05 11.63
C GLY A 193 33.24 8.16 12.29
N SER A 194 34.49 8.29 11.85
CA SER A 194 35.34 9.40 12.26
C SER A 194 35.02 10.65 11.44
N ALA A 195 34.75 11.77 12.11
CA ALA A 195 34.56 13.07 11.47
C ALA A 195 35.77 13.53 10.60
N LEU A 196 36.90 12.81 10.64
CA LEU A 196 38.13 13.12 9.91
C LEU A 196 38.34 12.27 8.65
N SER A 197 37.55 11.21 8.41
CA SER A 197 37.70 10.38 7.20
C SER A 197 36.39 9.77 6.70
N SER A 198 36.01 10.11 5.46
CA SER A 198 34.85 9.53 4.76
C SER A 198 35.02 8.07 4.33
N ALA A 199 36.11 7.40 4.76
CA ALA A 199 36.39 6.01 4.41
C ALA A 199 35.45 5.02 5.12
N ASP A 200 34.84 5.45 6.22
CA ASP A 200 33.94 4.64 7.06
C ASP A 200 32.46 5.04 6.92
N ASP A 201 32.14 6.04 6.08
CA ASP A 201 30.77 6.54 5.91
C ASP A 201 29.89 5.46 5.28
N VAL A 202 28.99 4.89 6.07
CA VAL A 202 28.00 3.92 5.58
C VAL A 202 26.70 4.65 5.27
N PRO A 203 26.16 4.53 4.04
CA PRO A 203 24.89 5.13 3.71
C PRO A 203 23.74 4.36 4.36
N PHE A 204 22.76 5.08 4.90
CA PHE A 204 21.55 4.52 5.50
C PHE A 204 20.34 5.45 5.32
N ASP A 205 19.16 4.91 5.56
CA ASP A 205 17.90 5.64 5.62
C ASP A 205 17.47 5.80 7.08
N LEU A 206 16.97 6.97 7.46
CA LEU A 206 16.49 7.26 8.81
C LEU A 206 14.97 7.45 8.77
N GLU A 207 14.25 6.71 9.60
CA GLU A 207 12.79 6.69 9.59
C GLU A 207 12.23 6.93 10.99
N LEU A 208 11.27 7.85 11.11
CA LEU A 208 10.41 8.05 12.27
C LEU A 208 9.06 7.46 11.91
N ILE A 209 8.74 6.29 12.45
CA ILE A 209 7.57 5.49 12.08
C ILE A 209 6.73 5.13 13.29
N THR A 210 5.47 4.84 13.03
CA THR A 210 4.44 4.54 14.01
C THR A 210 3.68 3.26 13.63
N SER A 211 2.86 2.73 14.54
CA SER A 211 2.04 1.53 14.29
C SER A 211 0.62 1.80 13.81
N SER A 212 0.25 3.05 13.56
CA SER A 212 -1.12 3.50 13.20
C SER A 212 -1.04 4.83 12.46
N ALA A 213 -2.15 5.41 12.00
CA ALA A 213 -2.14 6.77 11.42
C ALA A 213 -1.89 7.92 12.45
N SER A 214 -1.17 7.66 13.54
CA SER A 214 -0.84 8.67 14.56
C SER A 214 0.50 9.32 14.24
N GLU A 215 0.64 10.60 14.56
CA GLU A 215 1.84 11.33 14.19
C GLU A 215 3.05 11.00 15.07
N PHE A 216 4.23 11.15 14.47
CA PHE A 216 5.53 11.22 15.11
C PHE A 216 6.41 12.28 14.43
N ASP A 217 6.45 13.47 15.03
CA ASP A 217 7.04 14.66 14.44
C ASP A 217 8.57 14.68 14.55
N LEU A 218 9.22 15.25 13.54
CA LEU A 218 10.64 15.57 13.56
C LEU A 218 10.86 17.04 13.92
N ALA A 219 11.33 17.30 15.13
CA ALA A 219 11.74 18.64 15.58
C ALA A 219 13.11 19.04 15.02
N ARG A 220 14.06 18.10 14.99
CA ARG A 220 15.44 18.36 14.54
C ARG A 220 16.13 17.08 14.09
N LEU A 221 16.84 17.16 12.98
CA LEU A 221 17.84 16.18 12.56
C LEU A 221 19.13 16.90 12.22
N ASP A 222 20.23 16.60 12.90
CA ASP A 222 21.57 17.07 12.51
C ASP A 222 22.64 15.98 12.64
N ALA A 223 23.89 16.36 12.37
CA ALA A 223 25.01 15.44 12.41
C ALA A 223 26.30 16.11 12.88
N ASN A 224 27.15 15.30 13.50
CA ASN A 224 28.54 15.65 13.78
C ASN A 224 29.43 15.16 12.61
N GLY A 225 29.61 16.01 11.61
CA GLY A 225 30.25 15.66 10.33
C GLY A 225 29.23 15.34 9.24
N THR A 226 29.58 14.42 8.33
CA THR A 226 28.65 13.84 7.35
C THR A 226 27.85 12.73 8.03
N SER A 227 26.52 12.73 7.84
CA SER A 227 25.66 11.70 8.44
C SER A 227 25.65 10.41 7.62
N GLY A 228 25.85 10.48 6.31
CA GLY A 228 25.61 9.35 5.40
C GLY A 228 24.13 9.02 5.20
N ILE A 229 23.22 9.83 5.74
CA ILE A 229 21.78 9.65 5.53
C ILE A 229 21.46 9.92 4.06
N ARG A 230 20.64 9.06 3.44
CA ARG A 230 20.09 9.32 2.10
C ARG A 230 18.64 9.76 2.16
N ASN A 231 17.81 9.00 2.85
CA ASN A 231 16.38 9.27 3.00
C ASN A 231 16.08 9.62 4.45
N VAL A 232 15.23 10.64 4.66
CA VAL A 232 14.61 10.95 5.94
C VAL A 232 13.12 10.73 5.78
N VAL A 233 12.56 9.78 6.52
CA VAL A 233 11.14 9.41 6.49
C VAL A 233 10.48 9.81 7.81
N VAL A 234 9.34 10.48 7.76
CA VAL A 234 8.62 10.98 8.94
C VAL A 234 7.12 10.71 8.78
N GLU A 235 6.58 9.81 9.57
CA GLU A 235 5.12 9.60 9.72
C GLU A 235 4.51 10.67 10.63
N GLY A 236 4.62 11.93 10.20
CA GLY A 236 4.23 13.11 10.97
C GLY A 236 4.76 14.38 10.30
N ASN A 237 4.97 15.42 11.11
CA ASN A 237 5.40 16.75 10.66
C ASN A 237 6.92 16.93 10.71
N VAL A 238 7.46 17.77 9.82
CA VAL A 238 8.80 18.34 9.96
C VAL A 238 8.69 19.78 10.48
N LEU A 239 9.07 19.98 11.74
CA LEU A 239 8.84 21.21 12.48
C LEU A 239 9.93 22.27 12.21
N ALA A 240 9.57 23.55 12.38
CA ALA A 240 10.48 24.68 12.20
C ALA A 240 11.35 24.98 13.43
N GLY A 241 11.01 24.43 14.59
CA GLY A 241 11.67 24.66 15.86
C GLY A 241 11.70 23.42 16.73
N MET A 242 12.38 23.52 17.86
CA MET A 242 12.49 22.48 18.89
C MET A 242 12.28 23.10 20.27
N THR A 243 12.04 22.27 21.28
CA THR A 243 11.93 22.76 22.67
C THR A 243 13.29 23.15 23.23
N ALA A 244 13.30 23.96 24.28
CA ALA A 244 14.54 24.33 24.98
C ALA A 244 15.29 23.10 25.50
N ALA A 245 14.57 22.11 26.03
CA ALA A 245 15.17 20.86 26.52
C ALA A 245 15.88 20.07 25.41
N MET A 246 15.31 20.02 24.20
CA MET A 246 15.95 19.40 23.04
C MET A 246 17.22 20.15 22.62
N ALA A 247 17.16 21.49 22.58
CA ALA A 247 18.30 22.32 22.22
C ALA A 247 19.45 22.16 23.24
N ASP A 248 19.13 22.19 24.53
CA ASP A 248 20.11 21.99 25.61
C ASP A 248 20.74 20.59 25.55
N PHE A 249 19.94 19.54 25.34
CA PHE A 249 20.43 18.16 25.18
C PHE A 249 21.41 18.03 24.01
N LEU A 250 21.08 18.61 22.86
CA LEU A 250 21.93 18.62 21.67
C LEU A 250 23.04 19.68 21.72
N GLN A 251 23.20 20.42 22.81
CA GLN A 251 24.19 21.50 22.96
C GLN A 251 24.10 22.54 21.83
N LEU A 252 22.87 22.84 21.40
CA LEU A 252 22.56 23.85 20.40
C LEU A 252 22.13 25.14 21.10
N SER A 253 22.24 26.27 20.40
CA SER A 253 21.65 27.52 20.90
C SER A 253 20.13 27.37 21.04
N ALA A 254 19.51 28.00 22.03
CA ALA A 254 18.05 27.98 22.22
C ALA A 254 17.22 28.45 20.98
N ASN A 255 17.84 29.23 20.08
CA ASN A 255 17.21 29.70 18.83
C ASN A 255 17.68 28.90 17.60
N ALA A 256 18.27 27.72 17.80
CA ALA A 256 18.68 26.89 16.68
C ALA A 256 17.44 26.47 15.88
N PRO A 257 17.47 26.56 14.55
CA PRO A 257 16.32 26.22 13.73
C PRO A 257 16.05 24.71 13.79
N GLY A 258 14.76 24.32 13.78
CA GLY A 258 14.35 22.93 13.67
C GLY A 258 14.53 22.37 12.25
N GLY A 259 13.98 21.18 12.02
CA GLY A 259 13.97 20.49 10.73
C GLY A 259 15.23 19.69 10.43
N VAL A 260 15.46 19.39 9.15
CA VAL A 260 16.61 18.60 8.67
C VAL A 260 17.79 19.53 8.37
N ARG A 261 18.89 19.34 9.09
CA ARG A 261 20.07 20.22 9.09
C ARG A 261 21.35 19.41 8.89
N LEU A 262 21.50 18.95 7.65
CA LEU A 262 22.55 18.04 7.19
C LEU A 262 23.35 18.69 6.06
N ALA A 263 23.94 19.85 6.35
CA ALA A 263 24.53 20.74 5.33
C ALA A 263 25.68 20.09 4.53
N GLY A 264 26.34 19.05 5.06
CA GLY A 264 27.38 18.30 4.36
C GLY A 264 26.87 17.13 3.51
N ASP A 265 25.63 16.69 3.72
CA ASP A 265 25.09 15.49 3.10
C ASP A 265 24.39 15.77 1.77
N LYS A 266 24.35 14.75 0.90
CA LYS A 266 23.58 14.76 -0.34
C LYS A 266 22.43 13.79 -0.20
N LEU A 267 21.26 14.32 0.16
CA LEU A 267 20.08 13.50 0.41
C LEU A 267 19.45 13.05 -0.92
N ASN A 268 18.93 11.84 -0.92
CA ASN A 268 17.93 11.43 -1.89
C ASN A 268 16.64 12.20 -1.62
N GLY A 269 16.15 12.24 -0.37
CA GLY A 269 15.00 13.07 -0.05
C GLY A 269 14.59 13.11 1.41
N VAL A 270 13.62 13.99 1.66
CA VAL A 270 12.92 14.14 2.94
C VAL A 270 11.43 13.94 2.66
N PHE A 271 10.83 12.97 3.34
CA PHE A 271 9.49 12.48 3.08
C PHE A 271 8.69 12.58 4.38
N ALA A 272 7.74 13.52 4.41
CA ALA A 272 6.78 13.63 5.50
C ALA A 272 5.42 13.11 5.03
N GLU A 273 4.76 12.35 5.89
CA GLU A 273 3.35 11.99 5.71
C GLU A 273 2.45 13.23 5.83
N ASP A 274 2.80 14.15 6.75
CA ASP A 274 2.01 15.35 7.04
C ASP A 274 2.69 16.64 6.57
N ASN A 275 2.86 17.62 7.45
CA ASN A 275 3.26 18.96 7.06
C ASN A 275 4.78 19.14 7.12
N ILE A 276 5.35 19.75 6.07
CA ILE A 276 6.71 20.32 6.12
C ILE A 276 6.63 21.84 6.26
N GLN A 277 7.26 22.37 7.31
CA GLN A 277 7.40 23.83 7.44
C GLN A 277 8.44 24.37 6.45
N GLY A 278 8.19 25.54 5.86
CA GLY A 278 9.06 26.15 4.86
C GLY A 278 10.48 26.45 5.39
N GLY A 279 11.50 26.23 4.56
CA GLY A 279 12.91 26.49 4.91
C GLY A 279 13.52 25.52 5.94
N THR A 280 12.85 24.40 6.23
CA THR A 280 13.31 23.44 7.25
C THR A 280 14.34 22.44 6.76
N ILE A 281 14.54 22.30 5.44
CA ILE A 281 15.49 21.35 4.87
C ILE A 281 16.76 22.07 4.41
N ALA A 282 17.82 21.99 5.23
CA ALA A 282 19.17 22.44 4.88
C ALA A 282 20.10 21.25 4.64
N THR A 283 20.52 21.05 3.39
CA THR A 283 21.41 19.96 2.95
C THR A 283 22.31 20.45 1.81
N ALA A 284 23.40 19.73 1.48
CA ALA A 284 24.25 20.12 0.34
C ALA A 284 23.48 19.99 -0.98
N SER A 285 22.71 18.91 -1.13
CA SER A 285 21.79 18.76 -2.26
C SER A 285 20.67 17.76 -1.94
N ILE A 286 19.51 17.93 -2.58
CA ILE A 286 18.36 17.01 -2.46
C ILE A 286 17.81 16.60 -3.83
N GLN A 287 17.27 15.39 -3.95
CA GLN A 287 16.70 14.88 -5.21
C GLN A 287 15.16 14.83 -5.21
N ALA A 288 14.55 14.65 -4.04
CA ALA A 288 13.11 14.53 -3.90
C ALA A 288 12.62 15.07 -2.55
N VAL A 289 11.37 15.53 -2.53
CA VAL A 289 10.64 15.84 -1.29
C VAL A 289 9.22 15.29 -1.39
N SER A 290 8.64 14.85 -0.28
CA SER A 290 7.20 14.58 -0.21
C SER A 290 6.58 15.12 1.06
N PHE A 291 5.30 15.47 0.97
CA PHE A 291 4.53 16.03 2.07
C PHE A 291 3.03 15.88 1.83
N GLY A 292 2.26 15.76 2.91
CA GLY A 292 0.82 15.96 2.92
C GLY A 292 0.42 17.42 2.79
N SER A 293 1.22 18.32 3.37
CA SER A 293 1.09 19.77 3.18
C SER A 293 2.39 20.54 3.41
N VAL A 294 2.43 21.81 2.97
CA VAL A 294 3.54 22.73 3.28
C VAL A 294 3.00 24.01 3.89
N THR A 295 3.57 24.40 5.02
CA THR A 295 3.26 25.68 5.68
C THR A 295 4.43 26.63 5.51
N THR A 296 4.23 27.74 4.76
CA THR A 296 5.24 28.77 4.54
C THR A 296 4.64 30.14 4.83
N GLY A 297 5.28 30.93 5.71
CA GLY A 297 4.77 32.26 6.08
C GLY A 297 3.36 32.24 6.70
N GLY A 298 2.99 31.15 7.38
CA GLY A 298 1.66 30.95 7.97
C GLY A 298 0.57 30.50 6.99
N VAL A 299 0.91 30.25 5.71
CA VAL A 299 -0.02 29.72 4.70
C VAL A 299 0.26 28.25 4.46
N THR A 300 -0.76 27.41 4.65
CA THR A 300 -0.70 25.96 4.40
C THR A 300 -1.23 25.63 3.01
N THR A 301 -0.44 24.93 2.21
CA THR A 301 -0.81 24.39 0.90
C THR A 301 -0.86 22.88 0.97
N LEU A 302 -2.02 22.28 0.70
CA LEU A 302 -2.22 20.83 0.70
C LEU A 302 -1.59 20.17 -0.54
N ALA A 303 -1.21 18.89 -0.42
CA ALA A 303 -0.58 18.08 -1.47
C ALA A 303 -1.29 18.16 -2.82
N GLY A 304 -2.63 18.04 -2.84
CA GLY A 304 -3.42 18.07 -4.07
C GLY A 304 -3.43 19.42 -4.80
N SER A 305 -2.95 20.50 -4.17
CA SER A 305 -2.79 21.83 -4.77
C SER A 305 -1.33 22.30 -4.82
N ALA A 306 -0.41 21.46 -4.36
CA ALA A 306 1.01 21.79 -4.31
C ALA A 306 1.61 21.86 -5.72
N THR A 307 2.59 22.73 -5.87
CA THR A 307 3.36 22.91 -7.12
C THR A 307 4.84 22.71 -6.87
N SER A 308 5.67 22.71 -7.92
CA SER A 308 7.13 22.69 -7.76
C SER A 308 7.65 23.89 -6.95
N ALA A 309 6.97 25.04 -6.98
CA ALA A 309 7.30 26.19 -6.13
C ALA A 309 7.00 25.93 -4.65
N THR A 310 5.90 25.23 -4.35
CA THR A 310 5.57 24.76 -2.99
C THR A 310 6.63 23.78 -2.49
N ALA A 311 7.07 22.85 -3.34
CA ALA A 311 8.15 21.92 -2.99
C ALA A 311 9.47 22.65 -2.73
N LEU A 312 9.82 23.65 -3.55
CA LEU A 312 11.01 24.48 -3.34
C LEU A 312 10.98 25.27 -2.03
N SER A 313 9.80 25.70 -1.56
CA SER A 313 9.71 26.50 -0.32
C SER A 313 10.03 25.69 0.94
N THR A 314 10.05 24.35 0.87
CA THR A 314 10.52 23.47 1.96
C THR A 314 12.03 23.60 2.21
N LEU A 315 12.79 24.03 1.21
CA LEU A 315 14.25 24.07 1.24
C LEU A 315 14.76 25.35 1.88
N ALA A 316 15.77 25.22 2.74
CA ALA A 316 16.54 26.34 3.25
C ALA A 316 17.37 27.00 2.14
N ALA A 317 17.75 28.26 2.34
CA ALA A 317 18.70 28.93 1.47
C ALA A 317 20.01 28.11 1.38
N ALA A 318 20.59 28.06 0.17
CA ALA A 318 21.79 27.30 -0.17
C ALA A 318 21.63 25.77 -0.31
N THR A 319 20.44 25.19 -0.10
CA THR A 319 20.20 23.79 -0.46
C THR A 319 20.24 23.62 -1.98
N GLY A 320 21.19 22.82 -2.46
CA GLY A 320 21.28 22.46 -3.88
C GLY A 320 20.20 21.46 -4.31
N LEU A 321 19.98 21.36 -5.61
CA LEU A 321 19.18 20.30 -6.21
C LEU A 321 20.10 19.33 -6.94
N ALA A 322 19.78 18.04 -6.85
CA ALA A 322 20.45 16.99 -7.59
C ALA A 322 19.41 16.19 -8.37
N GLN A 323 19.76 15.70 -9.55
CA GLN A 323 18.84 14.90 -10.35
C GLN A 323 18.46 13.61 -9.62
N ALA A 324 17.18 13.26 -9.70
CA ALA A 324 16.60 12.04 -9.16
C ALA A 324 17.30 10.79 -9.70
N ARG A 325 17.94 10.04 -8.80
CA ARG A 325 18.56 8.75 -9.07
C ARG A 325 18.66 7.94 -7.78
N GLY A 326 17.73 7.01 -7.59
CA GLY A 326 17.74 6.16 -6.41
C GLY A 326 16.38 5.59 -6.07
N THR A 327 16.23 5.30 -4.78
CA THR A 327 15.02 4.77 -4.17
C THR A 327 14.56 5.76 -3.10
N TYR A 328 13.29 6.09 -3.12
CA TYR A 328 12.62 7.02 -2.21
C TYR A 328 11.53 6.27 -1.47
N VAL A 329 11.46 6.42 -0.16
CA VAL A 329 10.49 5.77 0.72
C VAL A 329 9.53 6.83 1.22
N ILE A 330 8.27 6.76 0.80
CA ILE A 330 7.28 7.82 1.02
C ILE A 330 6.13 7.26 1.86
N PRO A 331 5.96 7.71 3.10
CA PRO A 331 4.82 7.34 3.93
C PRO A 331 3.59 8.16 3.53
N PHE A 332 2.40 7.57 3.62
CA PHE A 332 1.10 8.24 3.44
C PHE A 332 0.00 7.44 4.15
N SER A 333 -1.16 8.04 4.43
CA SER A 333 -2.29 7.35 5.07
C SER A 333 -3.63 7.84 4.56
N GLU A 334 -4.72 7.30 5.13
CA GLU A 334 -6.09 7.76 4.90
C GLU A 334 -6.35 9.20 5.36
N SER A 335 -5.51 9.75 6.25
CA SER A 335 -5.70 11.09 6.82
C SER A 335 -5.55 12.18 5.76
N GLN A 336 -4.64 11.99 4.80
CA GLN A 336 -4.38 12.94 3.73
C GLN A 336 -3.62 12.36 2.55
N LYS A 337 -3.72 13.06 1.41
CA LYS A 337 -2.90 12.78 0.24
C LYS A 337 -1.48 13.25 0.46
N VAL A 338 -0.49 12.54 -0.08
CA VAL A 338 0.92 12.95 -0.07
C VAL A 338 1.39 13.21 -1.50
N ALA A 339 2.01 14.37 -1.74
CA ALA A 339 2.58 14.72 -3.03
C ALA A 339 4.10 14.54 -2.99
N ALA A 340 4.65 13.71 -3.87
CA ALA A 340 6.08 13.52 -4.03
C ALA A 340 6.61 14.25 -5.28
N PHE A 341 7.57 15.13 -5.07
CA PHE A 341 8.22 15.95 -6.08
C PHE A 341 9.65 15.47 -6.30
N LEU A 342 9.99 15.10 -7.53
CA LEU A 342 11.32 14.62 -7.92
C LEU A 342 12.00 15.65 -8.82
N VAL A 343 13.32 15.80 -8.71
CA VAL A 343 14.14 16.60 -9.64
C VAL A 343 14.41 15.76 -10.89
N THR A 344 13.52 15.80 -11.88
CA THR A 344 13.64 14.96 -13.08
C THR A 344 14.58 15.55 -14.14
N GLY A 345 14.65 16.88 -14.24
CA GLY A 345 15.45 17.58 -15.24
C GLY A 345 16.96 17.32 -15.10
N SER A 346 17.65 17.10 -16.23
CA SER A 346 19.10 16.85 -16.26
C SER A 346 19.96 18.02 -15.76
N THR A 347 19.42 19.24 -15.76
CA THR A 347 20.08 20.45 -15.23
C THR A 347 19.84 20.67 -13.74
N ALA A 348 18.99 19.87 -13.10
CA ALA A 348 18.59 20.00 -11.70
C ALA A 348 18.18 21.43 -11.28
N SER A 349 17.48 22.16 -12.15
CA SER A 349 17.09 23.55 -11.89
C SER A 349 15.81 23.71 -11.04
N GLY A 350 15.09 22.62 -10.78
CA GLY A 350 13.83 22.63 -10.04
C GLY A 350 13.22 21.23 -9.92
N PHE A 351 12.24 21.09 -9.04
CA PHE A 351 11.38 19.91 -9.00
C PHE A 351 10.46 19.86 -10.24
N ASP A 352 10.12 18.64 -10.67
CA ASP A 352 9.12 18.42 -11.70
C ASP A 352 7.76 19.02 -11.28
N GLY A 353 7.05 19.63 -12.23
CA GLY A 353 5.72 20.20 -11.99
C GLY A 353 4.61 19.16 -11.88
N ALA A 354 4.89 17.91 -12.23
CA ALA A 354 3.97 16.79 -12.13
C ALA A 354 4.35 15.90 -10.93
N PRO A 355 3.84 16.14 -9.72
CA PRO A 355 4.13 15.26 -8.59
C PRO A 355 3.56 13.86 -8.81
N VAL A 356 4.06 12.90 -8.03
CA VAL A 356 3.36 11.65 -7.76
C VAL A 356 2.47 11.88 -6.55
N LEU A 357 1.16 11.93 -6.76
CA LEU A 357 0.18 12.07 -5.70
C LEU A 357 -0.25 10.68 -5.23
N LEU A 358 -0.06 10.42 -3.95
CA LEU A 358 -0.39 9.18 -3.26
C LEU A 358 -1.60 9.40 -2.36
N THR A 359 -2.49 8.42 -2.28
CA THR A 359 -3.69 8.47 -1.43
C THR A 359 -4.02 7.08 -0.97
N ASP A 360 -4.48 6.92 0.27
CA ASP A 360 -5.12 5.69 0.70
C ASP A 360 -6.64 5.80 0.51
N GLN A 361 -7.23 4.84 -0.18
CA GLN A 361 -8.66 4.77 -0.49
C GLN A 361 -9.42 3.74 0.34
N ILE A 362 -8.74 3.03 1.24
CA ILE A 362 -9.35 2.16 2.22
C ILE A 362 -9.30 2.86 3.57
N VAL A 363 -10.40 2.77 4.33
CA VAL A 363 -10.44 3.32 5.69
C VAL A 363 -10.16 2.18 6.66
N ASP A 364 -8.90 2.06 7.09
CA ASP A 364 -8.42 1.03 8.03
C ASP A 364 -7.45 1.55 9.11
N ASN A 365 -7.20 2.86 9.15
CA ASN A 365 -6.35 3.56 10.10
C ASN A 365 -4.90 3.05 10.13
N GLN A 366 -4.41 2.53 9.01
CA GLN A 366 -3.02 2.13 8.81
C GLN A 366 -2.30 3.10 7.87
N SER A 367 -1.01 3.32 8.13
CA SER A 367 -0.13 4.02 7.19
C SER A 367 0.36 3.05 6.11
N LEU A 368 0.55 3.58 4.91
CA LEU A 368 1.11 2.91 3.75
C LEU A 368 2.49 3.47 3.41
N ILE A 369 3.30 2.65 2.76
CA ILE A 369 4.59 3.05 2.24
C ILE A 369 4.61 2.89 0.73
N ALA A 370 5.02 3.93 0.01
CA ALA A 370 5.39 3.86 -1.40
C ALA A 370 6.91 3.87 -1.55
N VAL A 371 7.46 2.86 -2.21
CA VAL A 371 8.86 2.81 -2.61
C VAL A 371 8.96 3.19 -4.08
N VAL A 372 9.40 4.42 -4.34
CA VAL A 372 9.55 4.97 -5.69
C VAL A 372 11.00 4.84 -6.14
N LYS A 373 11.23 4.17 -7.26
CA LYS A 373 12.56 4.03 -7.85
C LYS A 373 12.69 4.88 -9.10
N SER A 374 13.74 5.68 -9.18
CA SER A 374 14.05 6.49 -10.36
C SER A 374 15.47 6.26 -10.87
N THR A 375 15.63 6.32 -12.18
CA THR A 375 16.94 6.26 -12.85
C THR A 375 17.11 7.46 -13.78
N ALA A 376 18.35 7.92 -13.90
CA ALA A 376 18.74 8.93 -14.86
C ALA A 376 19.98 8.46 -15.61
N ALA A 377 19.92 8.52 -16.95
CA ALA A 377 21.10 8.37 -17.79
C ALA A 377 21.80 9.74 -17.92
N ALA A 378 23.11 9.73 -18.14
CA ALA A 378 23.88 10.96 -18.28
C ALA A 378 23.30 11.83 -19.43
N GLY A 379 22.91 13.07 -19.11
CA GLY A 379 22.33 14.02 -20.06
C GLY A 379 20.84 13.81 -20.37
N ALA A 380 20.20 12.76 -19.85
CA ALA A 380 18.77 12.51 -19.99
C ALA A 380 18.01 12.95 -18.74
N ASN A 381 16.69 13.17 -18.89
CA ASN A 381 15.82 13.35 -17.73
C ASN A 381 15.72 12.04 -16.93
N ALA A 382 15.47 12.16 -15.63
CA ALA A 382 15.17 11.01 -14.79
C ALA A 382 13.77 10.48 -15.11
N THR A 383 13.62 9.17 -15.05
CA THR A 383 12.35 8.47 -15.25
C THR A 383 12.02 7.64 -14.02
N ILE A 384 10.75 7.59 -13.63
CA ILE A 384 10.31 6.65 -12.60
C ILE A 384 10.30 5.25 -13.21
N GLN A 385 11.07 4.35 -12.63
CA GLN A 385 11.13 2.95 -13.06
C GLN A 385 10.00 2.16 -12.41
N SER A 386 9.88 2.23 -11.09
CA SER A 386 8.85 1.49 -10.36
C SER A 386 8.26 2.28 -9.20
N ILE A 387 7.04 1.91 -8.85
CA ILE A 387 6.38 2.29 -7.60
C ILE A 387 5.86 1.02 -6.94
N ASP A 388 6.40 0.66 -5.79
CA ASP A 388 5.97 -0.50 -5.01
C ASP A 388 5.22 -0.01 -3.77
N LEU A 389 3.97 -0.43 -3.60
CA LEU A 389 3.09 -0.03 -2.51
C LEU A 389 2.99 -1.14 -1.46
N TYR A 390 3.22 -0.79 -0.21
CA TYR A 390 3.13 -1.68 0.94
C TYR A 390 1.95 -1.27 1.81
N GLY A 391 0.90 -2.07 1.78
CA GLY A 391 -0.37 -1.85 2.49
C GLY A 391 -1.59 -2.02 1.58
N ASN A 392 -2.76 -1.62 2.07
CA ASN A 392 -4.05 -1.78 1.38
C ASN A 392 -4.58 -0.42 0.95
N GLY A 393 -5.15 -0.30 -0.25
CA GLY A 393 -5.90 0.90 -0.67
C GLY A 393 -5.06 1.99 -1.33
N GLY A 394 -3.74 1.80 -1.46
CA GLY A 394 -2.85 2.77 -2.08
C GLY A 394 -3.23 3.10 -3.52
N ALA A 395 -3.37 4.38 -3.82
CA ALA A 395 -3.74 4.93 -5.12
C ALA A 395 -2.66 5.90 -5.63
N ILE A 396 -2.53 6.01 -6.94
CA ILE A 396 -1.51 6.81 -7.62
C ILE A 396 -2.16 7.75 -8.63
N GLN A 397 -1.83 9.04 -8.56
CA GLN A 397 -2.13 10.02 -9.59
C GLN A 397 -0.85 10.77 -10.00
N THR A 398 -0.49 10.71 -11.29
CA THR A 398 0.69 11.44 -11.78
C THR A 398 0.65 11.71 -13.29
N ALA A 399 1.41 12.71 -13.74
CA ALA A 399 1.74 12.91 -15.16
C ALA A 399 3.18 12.47 -15.50
N GLN A 400 3.97 12.04 -14.51
CA GLN A 400 5.26 11.42 -14.76
C GLN A 400 5.08 10.02 -15.35
N TRP A 401 5.96 9.66 -16.27
CA TRP A 401 5.96 8.33 -16.86
C TRP A 401 6.58 7.31 -15.89
N ILE A 402 5.81 6.26 -15.58
CA ILE A 402 6.28 5.08 -14.85
C ILE A 402 6.59 4.00 -15.89
N GLN A 403 7.88 3.68 -16.02
CA GLN A 403 8.37 2.90 -17.15
C GLN A 403 8.20 1.39 -16.97
N ALA A 404 8.52 0.85 -15.80
CA ALA A 404 8.69 -0.60 -15.62
C ALA A 404 7.54 -1.25 -14.86
N SER A 405 7.28 -0.87 -13.60
CA SER A 405 6.28 -1.58 -12.77
C SER A 405 5.54 -0.71 -11.76
N ILE A 406 4.33 -1.15 -11.42
CA ILE A 406 3.57 -0.71 -10.25
C ILE A 406 3.15 -1.97 -9.52
N THR A 407 3.63 -2.17 -8.28
CA THR A 407 3.25 -3.36 -7.50
C THR A 407 2.57 -2.95 -6.20
N SER A 408 1.70 -3.81 -5.68
CA SER A 408 1.07 -3.61 -4.37
C SER A 408 1.00 -4.92 -3.60
N THR A 409 1.31 -4.89 -2.30
CA THR A 409 1.14 -6.05 -1.41
C THR A 409 -0.32 -6.28 -1.02
N GLY A 410 -1.17 -5.27 -1.13
CA GLY A 410 -2.61 -5.31 -0.83
C GLY A 410 -3.48 -4.81 -1.99
N PRO A 411 -4.80 -4.64 -1.78
CA PRO A 411 -5.70 -4.03 -2.77
C PRO A 411 -5.15 -2.71 -3.30
N LEU A 412 -5.12 -2.54 -4.61
CA LEU A 412 -4.68 -1.31 -5.26
C LEU A 412 -5.87 -0.38 -5.50
N GLY A 413 -5.75 0.88 -5.12
CA GLY A 413 -6.74 1.93 -5.37
C GLY A 413 -6.70 2.47 -6.80
N ASP A 414 -7.11 3.72 -6.98
CA ASP A 414 -7.11 4.40 -8.27
C ASP A 414 -5.71 4.49 -8.90
N LEU A 415 -5.64 4.32 -10.21
CA LEU A 415 -4.46 4.55 -11.04
C LEU A 415 -4.78 5.59 -12.12
N ILE A 416 -4.46 6.85 -11.84
CA ILE A 416 -4.70 7.98 -12.75
C ILE A 416 -3.36 8.43 -13.35
N LEU A 417 -3.02 7.89 -14.52
CA LEU A 417 -1.72 8.05 -15.16
C LEU A 417 -1.85 8.86 -16.44
N SER A 418 -1.46 10.12 -16.37
CA SER A 418 -1.67 11.12 -17.44
C SER A 418 -0.45 11.39 -18.31
N ALA A 419 0.61 10.59 -18.18
CA ALA A 419 1.74 10.64 -19.10
C ALA A 419 1.29 10.27 -20.53
N THR A 420 1.86 10.91 -21.55
CA THR A 420 1.51 10.64 -22.97
C THR A 420 1.83 9.21 -23.43
N GLN A 421 2.78 8.56 -22.74
CA GLN A 421 3.15 7.16 -22.93
C GLN A 421 2.04 6.21 -22.42
N GLY A 422 1.11 6.72 -21.61
CA GLY A 422 0.05 5.96 -20.96
C GLY A 422 0.59 4.99 -19.91
N ILE A 423 -0.08 3.85 -19.78
CA ILE A 423 0.30 2.79 -18.84
C ILE A 423 1.14 1.77 -19.60
N THR A 424 2.46 1.94 -19.57
CA THR A 424 3.42 0.95 -20.09
C THR A 424 3.94 0.01 -19.01
N ALA A 425 3.85 0.44 -17.75
CA ALA A 425 4.28 -0.33 -16.59
C ALA A 425 3.49 -1.64 -16.47
N HIS A 426 4.15 -2.68 -15.95
CA HIS A 426 3.48 -3.86 -15.44
C HIS A 426 2.87 -3.56 -14.08
N VAL A 427 1.54 -3.52 -14.03
CA VAL A 427 0.75 -3.31 -12.82
C VAL A 427 0.35 -4.67 -12.25
N GLN A 428 0.70 -4.93 -10.99
CA GLN A 428 0.38 -6.17 -10.29
C GLN A 428 -0.08 -5.93 -8.85
N ALA A 429 -1.23 -6.49 -8.48
CA ALA A 429 -1.77 -6.43 -7.11
C ALA A 429 -2.65 -7.67 -6.80
N PRO A 430 -2.91 -8.01 -5.53
CA PRO A 430 -3.92 -9.00 -5.18
C PRO A 430 -5.30 -8.74 -5.80
N THR A 431 -5.75 -7.49 -5.76
CA THR A 431 -7.00 -6.98 -6.34
C THR A 431 -6.80 -5.51 -6.71
N ILE A 432 -7.57 -4.99 -7.66
CA ILE A 432 -7.59 -3.55 -8.00
C ILE A 432 -9.00 -3.05 -7.75
N ILE A 433 -9.19 -2.19 -6.75
CA ILE A 433 -10.52 -1.69 -6.33
C ILE A 433 -10.86 -0.31 -6.90
N GLY A 434 -9.86 0.39 -7.44
CA GLY A 434 -10.02 1.73 -7.99
C GLY A 434 -10.24 1.75 -9.50
N ASN A 435 -10.37 2.97 -10.01
CA ASN A 435 -10.41 3.29 -11.42
C ASN A 435 -9.02 3.18 -12.04
N ILE A 436 -8.96 2.85 -13.33
CA ILE A 436 -7.71 2.83 -14.11
C ILE A 436 -7.87 3.80 -15.25
N ASP A 437 -7.05 4.85 -15.30
CA ASP A 437 -7.18 5.90 -16.30
C ASP A 437 -5.81 6.25 -16.91
N ALA A 438 -5.63 5.86 -18.17
CA ALA A 438 -4.52 6.26 -19.02
C ALA A 438 -4.86 7.56 -19.76
N VAL A 439 -5.13 8.64 -19.03
CA VAL A 439 -5.82 9.87 -19.50
C VAL A 439 -5.36 10.35 -20.87
N ASN A 440 -4.05 10.40 -21.11
CA ASN A 440 -3.45 10.96 -22.33
C ASN A 440 -2.76 9.93 -23.23
N GLY A 441 -2.85 8.64 -22.90
CA GLY A 441 -2.04 7.61 -23.54
C GLY A 441 -2.71 6.24 -23.62
N PRO A 442 -2.03 5.25 -24.22
CA PRO A 442 -2.56 3.89 -24.32
C PRO A 442 -2.39 3.10 -23.02
N ILE A 443 -3.14 2.02 -22.88
CA ILE A 443 -2.81 0.90 -22.01
C ILE A 443 -1.98 -0.09 -22.85
N ALA A 444 -0.67 -0.02 -22.71
CA ALA A 444 0.29 -0.82 -23.48
C ALA A 444 1.03 -1.86 -22.63
N GLY A 445 1.06 -1.69 -21.31
CA GLY A 445 1.62 -2.62 -20.35
C GLY A 445 0.70 -3.79 -20.01
N VAL A 446 1.08 -4.55 -18.99
CA VAL A 446 0.23 -5.60 -18.42
C VAL A 446 -0.37 -5.06 -17.14
N ILE A 447 -1.68 -5.17 -16.98
CA ILE A 447 -2.37 -4.96 -15.70
C ILE A 447 -2.97 -6.28 -15.30
N GLU A 448 -2.54 -6.81 -14.16
CA GLU A 448 -3.03 -8.09 -13.69
C GLU A 448 -3.27 -8.13 -12.19
N THR A 449 -4.28 -8.90 -11.80
CA THR A 449 -4.44 -9.31 -10.40
C THR A 449 -3.79 -10.66 -10.17
N THR A 450 -3.37 -10.94 -8.93
CA THR A 450 -2.85 -12.26 -8.57
C THR A 450 -3.91 -13.19 -8.00
N VAL A 451 -5.04 -12.65 -7.52
CA VAL A 451 -6.13 -13.45 -6.94
C VAL A 451 -7.51 -12.89 -7.29
N GLY A 452 -7.77 -11.63 -6.96
CA GLY A 452 -9.10 -11.04 -6.94
C GLY A 452 -9.49 -10.26 -8.19
N ASP A 453 -10.46 -9.37 -8.00
CA ASP A 453 -11.14 -8.63 -9.07
C ASP A 453 -10.32 -7.43 -9.58
N ILE A 454 -10.61 -7.01 -10.81
CA ILE A 454 -10.29 -5.67 -11.29
C ILE A 454 -11.59 -4.87 -11.29
N GLY A 455 -11.59 -3.76 -10.57
CA GLY A 455 -12.77 -2.92 -10.34
C GLY A 455 -13.67 -3.42 -9.22
N ARG A 456 -14.71 -2.63 -8.93
CA ARG A 456 -15.76 -2.98 -7.96
C ARG A 456 -17.12 -2.39 -8.34
N VAL A 457 -18.16 -2.97 -7.75
CA VAL A 457 -19.49 -2.34 -7.70
C VAL A 457 -19.48 -1.17 -6.73
N LEU A 458 -20.23 -0.12 -7.08
CA LEU A 458 -20.57 0.98 -6.18
C LEU A 458 -22.01 0.76 -5.74
N THR A 459 -22.27 0.73 -4.44
CA THR A 459 -23.60 0.47 -3.88
C THR A 459 -24.08 1.62 -3.02
N ASP A 460 -25.38 1.87 -3.01
CA ASP A 460 -25.99 2.72 -1.98
C ASP A 460 -26.10 1.99 -0.63
N ALA A 461 -26.61 2.68 0.39
CA ALA A 461 -26.79 2.14 1.74
C ALA A 461 -27.75 0.94 1.80
N SER A 462 -28.56 0.68 0.76
CA SER A 462 -29.47 -0.47 0.67
C SER A 462 -28.84 -1.68 -0.02
N GLY A 463 -27.59 -1.58 -0.48
CA GLY A 463 -26.92 -2.62 -1.27
C GLY A 463 -27.36 -2.66 -2.74
N LYS A 464 -28.09 -1.65 -3.22
CA LYS A 464 -28.41 -1.50 -4.64
C LYS A 464 -27.18 -0.96 -5.35
N ILE A 465 -26.81 -1.59 -6.46
CA ILE A 465 -25.71 -1.14 -7.31
C ILE A 465 -26.13 0.18 -7.99
N THR A 466 -25.31 1.21 -7.83
CA THR A 466 -25.47 2.54 -8.43
C THR A 466 -24.48 2.78 -9.57
N GLY A 467 -23.42 1.99 -9.63
CA GLY A 467 -22.42 2.06 -10.68
C GLY A 467 -21.31 1.03 -10.48
N VAL A 468 -20.26 1.18 -11.27
CA VAL A 468 -19.00 0.42 -11.15
C VAL A 468 -17.85 1.38 -11.34
N THR A 469 -16.64 0.97 -10.95
CA THR A 469 -15.40 1.66 -11.37
C THR A 469 -15.26 1.74 -12.89
N TYR A 470 -14.30 2.50 -13.40
CA TYR A 470 -14.03 2.58 -14.84
C TYR A 470 -12.59 2.25 -15.21
N ILE A 471 -12.41 1.81 -16.46
CA ILE A 471 -11.11 1.66 -17.10
C ILE A 471 -11.12 2.49 -18.38
N HIS A 472 -10.18 3.43 -18.50
CA HIS A 472 -10.09 4.34 -19.63
C HIS A 472 -8.68 4.35 -20.22
N GLY A 473 -8.58 4.42 -21.54
CA GLY A 473 -7.32 4.65 -22.24
C GLY A 473 -7.52 4.94 -23.72
N ARG A 474 -6.50 5.59 -24.32
CA ARG A 474 -6.54 5.93 -25.74
C ARG A 474 -6.59 4.69 -26.64
N ASP A 475 -5.76 3.71 -26.38
CA ASP A 475 -5.74 2.42 -27.09
C ASP A 475 -5.48 1.31 -26.08
N LEU A 476 -5.88 0.09 -26.38
CA LEU A 476 -5.52 -1.10 -25.59
C LEU A 476 -4.67 -2.05 -26.45
N SER A 477 -3.35 -1.94 -26.30
CA SER A 477 -2.37 -2.83 -26.96
C SER A 477 -1.71 -3.81 -26.00
N GLY A 478 -1.82 -3.53 -24.70
CA GLY A 478 -1.31 -4.35 -23.61
C GLY A 478 -2.21 -5.52 -23.22
N LYS A 479 -2.15 -5.92 -21.94
CA LYS A 479 -3.00 -6.99 -21.40
C LYS A 479 -3.70 -6.54 -20.14
N LEU A 480 -4.97 -6.91 -19.99
CA LEU A 480 -5.75 -6.77 -18.77
C LEU A 480 -6.16 -8.17 -18.32
N ILE A 481 -5.67 -8.62 -17.17
CA ILE A 481 -5.85 -9.99 -16.70
C ILE A 481 -6.43 -9.97 -15.28
N SER A 482 -7.72 -10.26 -15.14
CA SER A 482 -8.36 -10.44 -13.84
C SER A 482 -8.39 -11.92 -13.46
N ARG A 483 -7.86 -12.25 -12.28
CA ARG A 483 -7.95 -13.59 -11.65
C ARG A 483 -9.29 -13.83 -10.96
N GLY A 484 -10.06 -12.77 -10.74
CA GLY A 484 -11.47 -12.82 -10.39
C GLY A 484 -12.33 -12.19 -11.50
N ASN A 485 -13.26 -11.33 -11.10
CA ASN A 485 -14.16 -10.60 -11.99
C ASN A 485 -13.50 -9.34 -12.57
N LEU A 486 -14.02 -8.85 -13.69
CA LEU A 486 -13.71 -7.52 -14.22
C LEU A 486 -14.96 -6.64 -14.07
N VAL A 487 -15.02 -5.87 -12.98
CA VAL A 487 -16.18 -5.08 -12.55
C VAL A 487 -15.94 -3.60 -12.83
N SER A 488 -15.80 -3.26 -14.11
CA SER A 488 -15.60 -1.89 -14.56
C SER A 488 -16.36 -1.58 -15.84
N ALA A 489 -16.70 -0.30 -16.03
CA ALA A 489 -17.07 0.24 -17.33
C ALA A 489 -15.79 0.56 -18.10
N MET A 490 -15.49 -0.20 -19.15
CA MET A 490 -14.29 0.00 -19.95
C MET A 490 -14.59 0.86 -21.17
N HIS A 491 -13.81 1.92 -21.37
CA HIS A 491 -13.88 2.80 -22.52
C HIS A 491 -12.50 2.93 -23.15
N ILE A 492 -12.34 2.42 -24.38
CA ILE A 492 -11.15 2.56 -25.20
C ILE A 492 -11.47 3.49 -26.38
N ASP A 493 -10.86 4.68 -26.39
CA ASP A 493 -11.12 5.73 -27.39
C ASP A 493 -10.67 5.38 -28.81
N GLY A 494 -9.66 4.52 -28.91
CA GLY A 494 -9.01 4.09 -30.13
C GLY A 494 -9.14 2.58 -30.32
N GLY A 495 -8.09 1.95 -30.83
CA GLY A 495 -8.10 0.53 -31.17
C GLY A 495 -7.83 -0.38 -29.98
N MET A 496 -8.27 -1.63 -30.11
CA MET A 496 -7.90 -2.72 -29.21
C MET A 496 -7.16 -3.81 -30.00
N SER A 497 -5.85 -3.94 -29.76
CA SER A 497 -5.02 -5.04 -30.29
C SER A 497 -4.49 -5.97 -29.21
N GLY A 498 -4.73 -5.63 -27.95
CA GLY A 498 -4.26 -6.34 -26.77
C GLY A 498 -5.12 -7.54 -26.35
N LEU A 499 -5.06 -7.87 -25.06
CA LEU A 499 -5.83 -8.95 -24.44
C LEU A 499 -6.66 -8.42 -23.27
N ILE A 500 -7.91 -8.84 -23.19
CA ILE A 500 -8.71 -8.81 -21.96
C ILE A 500 -8.97 -10.26 -21.56
N ALA A 501 -8.51 -10.67 -20.37
CA ALA A 501 -8.71 -12.01 -19.84
C ALA A 501 -9.34 -11.90 -18.44
N VAL A 502 -10.49 -12.53 -18.24
CA VAL A 502 -11.25 -12.50 -16.98
C VAL A 502 -11.58 -13.92 -16.55
N GLN A 503 -11.13 -14.34 -15.37
CA GLN A 503 -11.38 -15.70 -14.87
C GLN A 503 -12.78 -15.84 -14.27
N GLY A 504 -13.35 -14.77 -13.73
CA GLY A 504 -14.73 -14.68 -13.29
C GLY A 504 -15.63 -14.01 -14.32
N ASP A 505 -16.59 -13.22 -13.84
CA ASP A 505 -17.55 -12.49 -14.67
C ASP A 505 -16.96 -11.15 -15.18
N PHE A 506 -17.33 -10.74 -16.40
CA PHE A 506 -17.10 -9.40 -16.92
C PHE A 506 -18.39 -8.57 -16.77
N GLY A 507 -18.33 -7.60 -15.86
CA GLY A 507 -19.45 -6.78 -15.43
C GLY A 507 -20.10 -7.33 -14.16
N ALA A 508 -21.22 -6.73 -13.77
CA ALA A 508 -21.99 -7.17 -12.62
C ALA A 508 -23.50 -7.06 -12.89
N ILE A 509 -24.27 -7.80 -12.10
CA ILE A 509 -25.74 -7.69 -12.05
C ILE A 509 -26.20 -7.40 -10.63
N GLN A 510 -27.36 -6.77 -10.50
CA GLN A 510 -28.01 -6.67 -9.20
C GLN A 510 -28.36 -8.07 -8.68
N ARG A 511 -27.96 -8.35 -7.45
CA ARG A 511 -28.31 -9.58 -6.72
C ARG A 511 -29.05 -9.25 -5.42
N THR A 512 -29.82 -10.20 -4.92
CA THR A 512 -30.38 -10.17 -3.57
C THR A 512 -29.27 -10.39 -2.54
N ALA A 513 -29.56 -10.16 -1.26
CA ALA A 513 -28.64 -10.48 -0.17
C ALA A 513 -28.24 -11.98 -0.11
N THR A 514 -29.02 -12.87 -0.72
CA THR A 514 -28.72 -14.31 -0.83
C THR A 514 -27.96 -14.68 -2.12
N GLY A 515 -27.53 -13.70 -2.92
CA GLY A 515 -26.75 -13.90 -4.14
C GLY A 515 -27.58 -14.27 -5.38
N VAL A 516 -28.91 -14.26 -5.28
CA VAL A 516 -29.83 -14.58 -6.39
C VAL A 516 -29.96 -13.36 -7.31
N ALA A 517 -29.92 -13.55 -8.62
CA ALA A 517 -30.11 -12.47 -9.59
C ALA A 517 -31.46 -11.77 -9.42
N VAL A 518 -31.47 -10.44 -9.45
CA VAL A 518 -32.70 -9.64 -9.49
C VAL A 518 -33.11 -9.47 -10.94
N VAL A 519 -34.27 -10.02 -11.28
CA VAL A 519 -34.88 -9.93 -12.61
C VAL A 519 -36.03 -8.94 -12.63
N GLY A 520 -36.21 -8.26 -13.76
CA GLY A 520 -37.33 -7.37 -14.02
C GLY A 520 -38.67 -8.13 -14.05
N LEU A 521 -39.75 -7.36 -13.92
CA LEU A 521 -41.13 -7.85 -14.07
C LEU A 521 -41.61 -7.87 -15.53
N ASP A 522 -40.75 -7.46 -16.46
CA ASP A 522 -41.02 -7.51 -17.89
C ASP A 522 -40.99 -8.95 -18.41
N VAL A 523 -41.57 -9.15 -19.59
CA VAL A 523 -41.65 -10.49 -20.20
C VAL A 523 -40.25 -11.08 -20.41
N ALA A 524 -39.26 -10.22 -20.66
CA ALA A 524 -37.86 -10.59 -20.82
C ALA A 524 -37.11 -10.76 -19.48
N LYS A 525 -37.77 -10.69 -18.32
CA LYS A 525 -37.15 -10.87 -16.98
C LYS A 525 -35.78 -10.19 -16.90
N SER A 526 -35.74 -8.93 -17.31
CA SER A 526 -34.51 -8.22 -17.67
C SER A 526 -33.56 -8.07 -16.49
N LEU A 527 -32.26 -8.15 -16.76
CA LEU A 527 -31.22 -7.95 -15.76
C LEU A 527 -30.87 -6.46 -15.64
N THR A 528 -30.68 -6.00 -14.41
CA THR A 528 -29.99 -4.71 -14.17
C THR A 528 -28.49 -4.98 -14.19
N ARG A 529 -27.84 -4.57 -15.29
CA ARG A 529 -26.44 -4.87 -15.62
C ARG A 529 -25.56 -3.63 -15.46
N PHE A 530 -24.30 -3.84 -15.10
CA PHE A 530 -23.29 -2.80 -14.92
C PHE A 530 -21.95 -3.24 -15.49
N GLY A 531 -21.14 -2.26 -15.89
CA GLY A 531 -19.87 -2.48 -16.59
C GLY A 531 -20.06 -2.69 -18.09
N GLY A 532 -19.05 -3.27 -18.73
CA GLY A 532 -19.04 -3.53 -20.16
C GLY A 532 -17.82 -2.95 -20.85
N LEU A 533 -17.83 -2.99 -22.17
CA LEU A 533 -16.72 -2.56 -23.02
C LEU A 533 -17.24 -1.69 -24.15
N LEU A 534 -16.66 -0.51 -24.30
CA LEU A 534 -16.77 0.34 -25.46
C LEU A 534 -15.39 0.47 -26.12
N VAL A 535 -15.28 0.12 -27.40
CA VAL A 535 -14.08 0.35 -28.23
C VAL A 535 -14.47 1.20 -29.43
N ASN A 536 -13.85 2.37 -29.58
CA ASN A 536 -14.18 3.31 -30.65
C ASN A 536 -13.37 3.08 -31.95
N GLY A 537 -12.23 2.42 -31.87
CA GLY A 537 -11.38 2.04 -33.01
C GLY A 537 -11.52 0.57 -33.44
N SER A 538 -10.55 0.09 -34.22
CA SER A 538 -10.53 -1.30 -34.71
C SER A 538 -10.17 -2.29 -33.61
N THR A 539 -10.86 -3.44 -33.56
CA THR A 539 -10.59 -4.51 -32.60
C THR A 539 -9.91 -5.69 -33.28
N THR A 540 -8.61 -5.88 -33.04
CA THR A 540 -7.82 -7.03 -33.50
C THR A 540 -7.35 -7.94 -32.35
N GLY A 541 -7.49 -7.47 -31.11
CA GLY A 541 -7.12 -8.18 -29.90
C GLY A 541 -8.12 -9.25 -29.47
N ASN A 542 -7.83 -9.91 -28.34
CA ASN A 542 -8.65 -11.00 -27.81
C ASN A 542 -9.39 -10.61 -26.53
N ILE A 543 -10.58 -11.18 -26.33
CA ILE A 543 -11.34 -11.12 -25.08
C ILE A 543 -11.65 -12.55 -24.67
N VAL A 544 -11.21 -12.96 -23.48
CA VAL A 544 -11.45 -14.29 -22.91
C VAL A 544 -12.10 -14.13 -21.55
N VAL A 545 -13.25 -14.75 -21.34
CA VAL A 545 -14.00 -14.72 -20.07
C VAL A 545 -14.41 -16.12 -19.68
N LEU A 546 -14.02 -16.59 -18.50
CA LEU A 546 -14.40 -17.93 -18.00
C LEU A 546 -15.71 -17.93 -17.21
N GLY A 547 -16.13 -16.78 -16.70
CA GLY A 547 -17.49 -16.53 -16.20
C GLY A 547 -18.42 -16.00 -17.30
N ASN A 548 -19.38 -15.17 -16.91
CA ASN A 548 -20.36 -14.53 -17.80
C ASN A 548 -19.93 -13.13 -18.22
N VAL A 549 -20.44 -12.66 -19.36
CA VAL A 549 -20.39 -11.24 -19.73
C VAL A 549 -21.75 -10.62 -19.45
N PHE A 550 -21.84 -9.85 -18.37
CA PHE A 550 -23.03 -9.07 -18.02
C PHE A 550 -23.04 -7.68 -18.67
N GLY A 551 -21.88 -7.05 -18.80
CA GLY A 551 -21.79 -5.72 -19.41
C GLY A 551 -22.07 -5.75 -20.91
N ASP A 552 -22.54 -4.64 -21.47
CA ASP A 552 -22.69 -4.51 -22.92
C ASP A 552 -21.30 -4.46 -23.59
N LEU A 553 -21.17 -5.10 -24.76
CA LEU A 553 -19.98 -5.05 -25.60
C LEU A 553 -20.29 -4.21 -26.85
N GLN A 554 -19.58 -3.11 -27.04
CA GLN A 554 -19.78 -2.18 -28.14
C GLN A 554 -18.47 -1.91 -28.89
N PHE A 555 -18.48 -2.15 -30.19
CA PHE A 555 -17.35 -1.96 -31.10
C PHE A 555 -17.75 -0.98 -32.22
N ASN A 556 -17.30 0.27 -32.15
CA ASN A 556 -17.69 1.34 -33.08
C ASN A 556 -16.77 1.49 -34.30
N GLY A 557 -15.59 0.88 -34.32
CA GLY A 557 -14.66 0.98 -35.45
C GLY A 557 -15.08 0.16 -36.66
N SER A 558 -14.11 -0.35 -37.44
CA SER A 558 -14.37 -1.19 -38.62
C SER A 558 -14.98 -2.57 -38.33
N GLY A 559 -15.38 -2.81 -37.09
CA GLY A 559 -15.84 -4.08 -36.55
C GLY A 559 -14.73 -4.85 -35.83
N ILE A 560 -14.90 -6.17 -35.71
CA ILE A 560 -14.00 -7.06 -34.99
C ILE A 560 -13.22 -7.95 -35.96
N SER A 561 -11.90 -7.96 -35.87
CA SER A 561 -11.04 -8.95 -36.53
C SER A 561 -10.26 -9.80 -35.52
N GLY A 562 -10.35 -9.44 -34.24
CA GLY A 562 -9.93 -10.26 -33.11
C GLY A 562 -11.01 -11.21 -32.62
N ARG A 563 -10.78 -11.87 -31.49
CA ARG A 563 -11.63 -12.98 -31.02
C ARG A 563 -12.19 -12.76 -29.63
N VAL A 564 -13.45 -13.09 -29.44
CA VAL A 564 -14.17 -13.04 -28.17
C VAL A 564 -14.59 -14.47 -27.81
N ALA A 565 -14.18 -14.97 -26.65
CA ALA A 565 -14.55 -16.27 -26.14
C ALA A 565 -15.08 -16.14 -24.70
N VAL A 566 -16.29 -16.61 -24.46
CA VAL A 566 -16.95 -16.56 -23.16
C VAL A 566 -17.45 -17.94 -22.80
N HIS A 567 -16.94 -18.56 -21.75
CA HIS A 567 -17.44 -19.87 -21.32
C HIS A 567 -18.86 -19.74 -20.74
N GLY A 568 -19.06 -18.78 -19.84
CA GLY A 568 -20.32 -18.61 -19.12
C GLY A 568 -20.46 -19.58 -17.94
N GLN A 569 -21.24 -19.19 -16.95
CA GLN A 569 -21.54 -20.04 -15.79
C GLN A 569 -22.97 -19.81 -15.33
N GLN A 570 -23.64 -20.85 -14.86
CA GLN A 570 -25.02 -20.74 -14.36
C GLN A 570 -25.13 -19.69 -13.26
N VAL A 571 -26.15 -18.84 -13.36
CA VAL A 571 -26.41 -17.76 -12.41
C VAL A 571 -27.60 -18.13 -11.54
N ALA A 572 -27.40 -18.18 -10.23
CA ALA A 572 -28.49 -18.44 -9.29
C ALA A 572 -29.65 -17.46 -9.49
N GLY A 573 -30.87 -17.98 -9.68
CA GLY A 573 -32.08 -17.20 -9.96
C GLY A 573 -32.43 -17.04 -11.43
N LEU A 574 -31.52 -17.40 -12.34
CA LEU A 574 -31.81 -17.47 -13.77
C LEU A 574 -32.14 -18.90 -14.19
N ASP A 575 -32.67 -19.03 -15.40
CA ASP A 575 -32.81 -20.32 -16.04
C ASP A 575 -31.43 -20.98 -16.25
N ALA A 576 -31.38 -22.31 -16.19
CA ALA A 576 -30.13 -23.08 -16.29
C ALA A 576 -29.38 -22.88 -17.62
N GLN A 577 -30.05 -22.37 -18.65
CA GLN A 577 -29.47 -22.06 -19.97
C GLN A 577 -29.15 -20.57 -20.16
N ARG A 578 -29.55 -19.69 -19.22
CA ARG A 578 -29.25 -18.25 -19.25
C ARG A 578 -27.87 -17.95 -18.63
N TYR A 579 -26.82 -18.34 -19.33
CA TYR A 579 -25.42 -18.01 -19.03
C TYR A 579 -24.64 -17.73 -20.33
N GLY A 580 -23.43 -17.18 -20.26
CA GLY A 580 -22.63 -16.80 -21.43
C GLY A 580 -22.56 -15.29 -21.62
N ILE A 581 -22.89 -14.78 -22.81
CA ILE A 581 -22.91 -13.34 -23.10
C ILE A 581 -24.33 -12.82 -22.91
N LEU A 582 -24.61 -12.24 -21.75
CA LEU A 582 -25.95 -11.75 -21.37
C LEU A 582 -26.12 -10.24 -21.63
N GLY A 583 -25.02 -9.52 -21.84
CA GLY A 583 -25.04 -8.13 -22.30
C GLY A 583 -25.40 -7.99 -23.79
N ARG A 584 -25.72 -6.77 -24.23
CA ARG A 584 -25.90 -6.47 -25.66
C ARG A 584 -24.55 -6.51 -26.37
N VAL A 585 -24.51 -7.07 -27.58
CA VAL A 585 -23.31 -7.04 -28.43
C VAL A 585 -23.57 -6.18 -29.66
N THR A 586 -22.91 -5.04 -29.76
CA THR A 586 -23.08 -4.09 -30.87
C THR A 586 -21.77 -3.96 -31.65
N ILE A 587 -21.80 -4.25 -32.94
CA ILE A 587 -20.65 -4.15 -33.85
C ILE A 587 -21.04 -3.20 -34.99
N ASN A 588 -20.62 -1.94 -34.94
CA ASN A 588 -20.90 -0.95 -35.99
C ASN A 588 -19.98 -1.12 -37.23
N GLY A 589 -19.73 -2.37 -37.59
CA GLY A 589 -18.88 -2.80 -38.69
C GLY A 589 -19.11 -4.27 -39.02
N ASN A 590 -18.05 -4.98 -39.42
CA ASN A 590 -18.14 -6.40 -39.78
C ASN A 590 -17.45 -7.29 -38.74
N ILE A 591 -17.90 -8.54 -38.64
CA ILE A 591 -17.05 -9.61 -38.11
C ILE A 591 -16.09 -9.99 -39.24
N GLY A 592 -14.82 -9.62 -39.13
CA GLY A 592 -13.78 -9.87 -40.11
C GLY A 592 -13.44 -11.36 -40.24
N ALA A 593 -12.75 -11.74 -41.33
CA ALA A 593 -12.48 -13.15 -41.64
C ALA A 593 -11.63 -13.90 -40.59
N GLY A 594 -10.81 -13.17 -39.83
CA GLY A 594 -10.06 -13.73 -38.70
C GLY A 594 -10.77 -13.59 -37.35
N GLY A 595 -11.91 -12.91 -37.32
CA GLY A 595 -12.66 -12.60 -36.10
C GLY A 595 -13.61 -13.72 -35.72
N ALA A 596 -13.84 -13.86 -34.41
CA ALA A 596 -14.76 -14.85 -33.86
C ALA A 596 -15.46 -14.29 -32.62
N ILE A 597 -16.73 -14.65 -32.42
CA ILE A 597 -17.44 -14.53 -31.14
C ILE A 597 -17.96 -15.92 -30.80
N VAL A 598 -17.51 -16.45 -29.67
CA VAL A 598 -17.82 -17.80 -29.22
C VAL A 598 -18.34 -17.75 -27.78
N SER A 599 -19.45 -18.44 -27.52
CA SER A 599 -20.03 -18.57 -26.19
C SER A 599 -20.28 -20.04 -25.84
N GLY A 600 -19.86 -20.47 -24.65
CA GLY A 600 -20.31 -21.74 -24.04
C GLY A 600 -21.78 -21.69 -23.61
N GLY A 601 -22.39 -20.51 -23.60
CA GLY A 601 -23.80 -20.29 -23.27
C GLY A 601 -24.57 -19.65 -24.42
N VAL A 602 -25.43 -18.68 -24.11
CA VAL A 602 -26.13 -17.84 -25.08
C VAL A 602 -25.27 -16.68 -25.58
N ILE A 603 -25.66 -16.06 -26.69
CA ILE A 603 -25.19 -14.75 -27.13
C ILE A 603 -26.39 -13.80 -27.23
N GLY A 604 -26.46 -12.84 -26.31
CA GLY A 604 -27.67 -12.07 -26.05
C GLY A 604 -28.61 -12.82 -25.10
N ASP A 605 -29.40 -12.08 -24.32
CA ASP A 605 -30.29 -12.59 -23.28
C ASP A 605 -31.72 -12.13 -23.58
N ASP A 606 -32.52 -13.03 -24.14
CA ASP A 606 -33.94 -12.82 -24.47
C ASP A 606 -34.86 -12.86 -23.24
N GLY A 607 -34.34 -13.26 -22.08
CA GLY A 607 -35.05 -13.31 -20.82
C GLY A 607 -35.74 -14.63 -20.47
N VAL A 608 -36.04 -15.45 -21.46
CA VAL A 608 -36.85 -16.65 -21.30
C VAL A 608 -36.37 -17.70 -22.28
N TYR A 609 -35.81 -18.80 -21.77
CA TYR A 609 -35.58 -19.96 -22.62
C TYR A 609 -36.92 -20.59 -23.01
N VAL A 610 -37.47 -20.20 -24.16
CA VAL A 610 -38.68 -20.79 -24.76
C VAL A 610 -38.40 -21.37 -26.13
N GLY A 611 -37.19 -21.88 -26.38
CA GLY A 611 -36.83 -22.57 -27.63
C GLY A 611 -36.98 -21.71 -28.90
N ALA A 612 -35.86 -21.30 -29.48
CA ALA A 612 -35.63 -20.93 -30.89
C ALA A 612 -36.53 -19.90 -31.62
N GLU A 613 -37.62 -19.35 -31.06
CA GLU A 613 -38.59 -18.60 -31.90
C GLU A 613 -38.91 -17.15 -31.49
N SER A 614 -38.28 -16.55 -30.47
CA SER A 614 -38.59 -15.15 -30.10
C SER A 614 -37.39 -14.27 -29.72
N ASP A 615 -36.57 -13.92 -30.72
CA ASP A 615 -35.49 -12.91 -30.64
C ASP A 615 -35.98 -11.47 -30.42
N ALA A 616 -37.30 -11.24 -30.33
CA ALA A 616 -37.86 -9.89 -30.30
C ALA A 616 -37.59 -9.12 -28.99
N ASN A 617 -37.11 -9.80 -27.94
CA ASN A 617 -36.98 -9.28 -26.59
C ASN A 617 -35.53 -9.34 -26.08
N GLY A 618 -35.22 -8.56 -25.03
CA GLY A 618 -33.96 -8.68 -24.30
C GLY A 618 -32.75 -8.01 -24.95
N THR A 619 -31.55 -8.55 -24.69
CA THR A 619 -30.29 -8.10 -25.32
C THR A 619 -29.98 -8.91 -26.56
N GLN A 620 -29.50 -8.22 -27.58
CA GLN A 620 -29.31 -8.77 -28.92
C GLN A 620 -27.88 -8.57 -29.39
N ILE A 621 -27.46 -9.38 -30.36
CA ILE A 621 -26.30 -9.10 -31.20
C ILE A 621 -26.69 -8.32 -32.46
N THR A 622 -25.93 -7.29 -32.83
CA THR A 622 -26.14 -6.48 -34.03
C THR A 622 -24.83 -6.22 -34.77
N PHE A 623 -24.80 -6.47 -36.07
CA PHE A 623 -23.63 -6.23 -36.93
C PHE A 623 -24.04 -5.95 -38.39
N THR A 624 -23.11 -5.43 -39.21
CA THR A 624 -23.40 -5.05 -40.61
C THR A 624 -23.27 -6.22 -41.59
N ASN A 625 -22.11 -6.89 -41.62
CA ASN A 625 -21.90 -8.13 -42.37
C ASN A 625 -21.00 -9.09 -41.59
N GLU A 626 -21.09 -10.37 -41.93
CA GLU A 626 -20.28 -11.44 -41.34
C GLU A 626 -19.31 -12.02 -42.38
N LYS A 627 -18.03 -12.11 -42.01
CA LYS A 627 -17.01 -12.91 -42.69
C LYS A 627 -16.29 -13.87 -41.74
N GLY A 628 -16.53 -13.76 -40.43
CA GLY A 628 -15.87 -14.53 -39.37
C GLY A 628 -16.77 -15.63 -38.81
N ILE A 629 -16.59 -15.94 -37.53
CA ILE A 629 -17.30 -17.01 -36.82
C ILE A 629 -18.21 -16.41 -35.75
N LEU A 630 -19.47 -16.87 -35.69
CA LEU A 630 -20.41 -16.59 -34.61
C LEU A 630 -20.96 -17.92 -34.09
N ALA A 631 -20.60 -18.32 -32.87
CA ALA A 631 -20.89 -19.65 -32.35
C ALA A 631 -21.35 -19.62 -30.89
N ALA A 632 -22.41 -20.37 -30.57
CA ALA A 632 -22.93 -20.51 -29.23
C ALA A 632 -23.43 -21.95 -28.99
N GLU A 633 -23.20 -22.50 -27.81
CA GLU A 633 -23.78 -23.80 -27.45
C GLU A 633 -25.31 -23.73 -27.27
N ASN A 634 -25.79 -22.56 -26.84
CA ASN A 634 -27.22 -22.27 -26.76
C ASN A 634 -27.59 -21.21 -27.82
N ASP A 635 -28.66 -20.48 -27.56
CA ASP A 635 -29.31 -19.55 -28.47
C ASP A 635 -28.43 -18.32 -28.80
N ILE A 636 -28.61 -17.76 -30.00
CA ILE A 636 -28.02 -16.49 -30.42
C ILE A 636 -29.15 -15.51 -30.71
N ASN A 637 -29.40 -14.59 -29.78
CA ASN A 637 -30.51 -13.64 -29.90
C ASN A 637 -30.16 -12.50 -30.87
N TYR A 638 -30.74 -12.50 -32.06
CA TYR A 638 -30.45 -11.53 -33.12
C TYR A 638 -31.24 -10.22 -33.01
N GLY A 639 -30.57 -9.12 -33.33
CA GLY A 639 -31.22 -7.82 -33.51
C GLY A 639 -31.88 -7.64 -34.87
N LYS A 640 -32.61 -6.52 -35.04
CA LYS A 640 -33.29 -6.14 -36.30
C LYS A 640 -32.35 -5.97 -37.50
N THR A 641 -31.03 -5.93 -37.27
CA THR A 641 -30.00 -5.66 -38.28
C THR A 641 -28.93 -6.76 -38.23
N GLY A 642 -28.78 -7.48 -39.34
CA GLY A 642 -27.88 -8.63 -39.51
C GLY A 642 -28.56 -9.73 -40.32
N LYS A 643 -28.35 -9.76 -41.65
CA LYS A 643 -28.73 -10.94 -42.45
C LYS A 643 -27.51 -11.85 -42.50
N LEU A 644 -27.57 -12.99 -41.79
CA LEU A 644 -26.49 -13.98 -41.75
C LEU A 644 -26.31 -14.63 -43.12
N PRO A 645 -25.08 -14.64 -43.69
CA PRO A 645 -24.65 -15.73 -44.55
C PRO A 645 -24.45 -16.98 -43.69
N VAL A 646 -25.17 -18.06 -44.00
CA VAL A 646 -25.31 -19.27 -43.14
C VAL A 646 -24.01 -20.00 -42.78
N SER A 647 -22.88 -19.73 -43.45
CA SER A 647 -21.67 -20.56 -43.34
C SER A 647 -20.77 -20.26 -42.14
N GLY A 648 -20.98 -19.15 -41.43
CA GLY A 648 -20.16 -18.73 -40.26
C GLY A 648 -20.84 -18.90 -38.90
N VAL A 649 -22.10 -19.33 -38.91
CA VAL A 649 -23.00 -19.25 -37.76
C VAL A 649 -23.31 -20.63 -37.20
N PHE A 650 -23.08 -20.80 -35.90
CA PHE A 650 -23.29 -22.06 -35.18
C PHE A 650 -24.11 -21.79 -33.92
N GLU A 651 -25.40 -21.58 -34.10
CA GLU A 651 -26.38 -21.42 -33.02
C GLU A 651 -26.88 -22.77 -32.51
N ASN A 652 -27.15 -22.86 -31.20
CA ASN A 652 -27.58 -24.10 -30.55
C ASN A 652 -26.65 -25.28 -30.93
N ALA A 653 -25.34 -25.04 -30.87
CA ALA A 653 -24.34 -25.94 -31.39
C ALA A 653 -24.42 -27.31 -30.70
N THR A 654 -24.38 -28.38 -31.51
CA THR A 654 -24.38 -29.77 -31.04
C THR A 654 -23.24 -30.57 -31.68
N GLY A 655 -22.99 -31.79 -31.18
CA GLY A 655 -22.01 -32.71 -31.75
C GLY A 655 -20.60 -32.12 -31.84
N VAL A 656 -19.99 -32.19 -33.03
CA VAL A 656 -18.61 -31.70 -33.26
C VAL A 656 -18.46 -30.20 -33.05
N ASN A 657 -19.50 -29.41 -33.32
CA ASN A 657 -19.46 -27.96 -33.16
C ASN A 657 -19.45 -27.57 -31.68
N LYS A 658 -20.28 -28.24 -30.87
CA LYS A 658 -20.25 -28.08 -29.41
C LYS A 658 -18.89 -28.49 -28.84
N ALA A 659 -18.38 -29.66 -29.24
CA ALA A 659 -17.08 -30.15 -28.76
C ALA A 659 -15.93 -29.18 -29.10
N ALA A 660 -15.98 -28.52 -30.27
CA ALA A 660 -15.01 -27.49 -30.63
C ALA A 660 -15.13 -26.22 -29.77
N ILE A 661 -16.35 -25.82 -29.37
CA ILE A 661 -16.56 -24.71 -28.43
C ILE A 661 -16.05 -25.08 -27.04
N ASP A 662 -16.44 -26.24 -26.50
CA ASP A 662 -16.00 -26.78 -25.21
C ASP A 662 -14.47 -26.86 -25.12
N ALA A 663 -13.81 -27.31 -26.19
CA ALA A 663 -12.36 -27.50 -26.25
C ALA A 663 -11.59 -26.19 -26.01
N ILE A 664 -12.15 -25.03 -26.38
CA ILE A 664 -11.50 -23.72 -26.12
C ILE A 664 -11.28 -23.51 -24.61
N PHE A 665 -12.17 -24.03 -23.78
CA PHE A 665 -12.18 -23.79 -22.34
C PHE A 665 -11.75 -24.99 -21.52
N THR A 666 -11.47 -26.14 -22.14
CA THR A 666 -11.22 -27.39 -21.43
C THR A 666 -9.97 -28.10 -21.91
N ASP A 667 -9.26 -28.78 -21.01
CA ASP A 667 -8.18 -29.71 -21.34
C ASP A 667 -8.57 -31.12 -20.87
N GLY A 668 -8.78 -32.04 -21.81
CA GLY A 668 -9.31 -33.37 -21.54
C GLY A 668 -10.68 -33.34 -20.86
N GLY A 669 -11.52 -32.34 -21.18
CA GLY A 669 -12.85 -32.13 -20.60
C GLY A 669 -12.84 -31.51 -19.19
N LYS A 670 -11.68 -31.11 -18.67
CA LYS A 670 -11.58 -30.34 -17.42
C LYS A 670 -11.51 -28.86 -17.74
N LEU A 671 -12.34 -28.06 -17.08
CA LEU A 671 -12.32 -26.61 -17.21
C LEU A 671 -10.93 -26.04 -16.88
N LEU A 672 -10.40 -25.24 -17.79
CA LEU A 672 -9.16 -24.51 -17.61
C LEU A 672 -9.37 -23.32 -16.65
N THR A 673 -8.44 -23.13 -15.74
CA THR A 673 -8.20 -21.85 -15.05
C THR A 673 -7.09 -21.11 -15.78
N PHE A 674 -6.90 -19.80 -15.53
CA PHE A 674 -5.77 -19.12 -16.17
C PHE A 674 -4.42 -19.69 -15.72
N ASP A 675 -4.34 -20.15 -14.48
CA ASP A 675 -3.15 -20.79 -13.93
C ASP A 675 -3.37 -22.29 -13.74
N THR A 676 -2.56 -23.15 -14.39
CA THR A 676 -2.58 -24.61 -14.13
C THR A 676 -1.50 -25.06 -13.13
N ILE A 677 -0.58 -24.17 -12.75
CA ILE A 677 0.44 -24.30 -11.69
C ILE A 677 0.63 -22.92 -11.03
N VAL A 678 1.02 -22.86 -9.75
CA VAL A 678 1.29 -21.61 -8.99
C VAL A 678 2.10 -20.61 -9.82
N ASN A 679 1.45 -19.53 -10.25
CA ASN A 679 1.97 -18.38 -11.02
C ASN A 679 2.23 -18.56 -12.54
N GLY A 680 1.81 -19.65 -13.18
CA GLY A 680 1.99 -19.85 -14.63
C GLY A 680 0.70 -19.65 -15.42
N LYS A 681 0.70 -18.80 -16.46
CA LYS A 681 -0.46 -18.51 -17.35
C LYS A 681 -0.79 -19.61 -18.38
N SER A 682 -0.38 -20.85 -18.12
CA SER A 682 -0.44 -21.96 -19.06
C SER A 682 -1.86 -22.28 -19.53
N GLY A 683 -2.86 -22.18 -18.65
CA GLY A 683 -4.25 -22.42 -19.05
C GLY A 683 -4.80 -21.30 -19.94
N LEU A 684 -4.45 -20.04 -19.67
CA LEU A 684 -4.76 -18.92 -20.56
C LEU A 684 -4.07 -19.07 -21.93
N ASP A 685 -2.83 -19.54 -21.97
CA ASP A 685 -2.10 -19.77 -23.21
C ASP A 685 -2.74 -20.89 -24.06
N LEU A 686 -3.25 -21.96 -23.42
CA LEU A 686 -4.02 -23.01 -24.10
C LEU A 686 -5.32 -22.45 -24.71
N ILE A 687 -6.10 -21.71 -23.90
CA ILE A 687 -7.35 -21.07 -24.37
C ILE A 687 -7.08 -20.17 -25.59
N LEU A 688 -6.03 -19.35 -25.53
CA LEU A 688 -5.66 -18.46 -26.63
C LEU A 688 -5.17 -19.23 -27.87
N GLY A 689 -4.45 -20.33 -27.68
CA GLY A 689 -4.02 -21.22 -28.76
C GLY A 689 -5.20 -21.82 -29.51
N ASP A 690 -6.15 -22.39 -28.76
CA ASP A 690 -7.36 -23.01 -29.31
C ASP A 690 -8.28 -22.00 -29.96
N LEU A 691 -8.47 -20.86 -29.31
CA LEU A 691 -9.24 -19.76 -29.87
C LEU A 691 -8.63 -19.25 -31.16
N ALA A 692 -7.30 -19.14 -31.27
CA ALA A 692 -6.63 -18.73 -32.51
C ALA A 692 -6.75 -19.76 -33.63
N ALA A 693 -6.76 -21.05 -33.29
CA ALA A 693 -6.79 -22.14 -34.26
C ALA A 693 -8.22 -22.51 -34.74
N LEU A 694 -9.25 -22.08 -34.00
CA LEU A 694 -10.67 -22.22 -34.36
C LEU A 694 -10.97 -21.65 -35.75
N ARG A 695 -11.57 -22.49 -36.59
CA ARG A 695 -11.96 -22.18 -37.99
C ARG A 695 -13.16 -23.03 -38.42
N VAL A 696 -13.81 -22.63 -39.52
CA VAL A 696 -14.79 -23.47 -40.21
C VAL A 696 -14.06 -24.42 -41.17
N GLY A 697 -14.22 -25.72 -40.96
CA GLY A 697 -13.65 -26.78 -41.78
C GLY A 697 -14.28 -26.88 -43.16
N ALA A 698 -13.68 -27.68 -44.03
CA ALA A 698 -14.21 -27.93 -45.37
C ALA A 698 -15.55 -28.71 -45.36
N ASP A 699 -15.86 -29.36 -44.24
CA ASP A 699 -17.12 -30.04 -43.95
C ASP A 699 -18.21 -29.10 -43.40
N GLY A 700 -17.88 -27.82 -43.22
CA GLY A 700 -18.78 -26.81 -42.68
C GLY A 700 -18.90 -26.82 -41.15
N ASN A 701 -18.12 -27.66 -40.45
CA ASN A 701 -18.12 -27.73 -38.98
C ASN A 701 -16.99 -26.89 -38.37
N LEU A 702 -17.12 -26.53 -37.10
CA LEU A 702 -16.05 -25.94 -36.31
C LEU A 702 -14.94 -26.98 -36.08
N THR A 703 -13.69 -26.55 -36.27
CA THR A 703 -12.50 -27.39 -36.08
C THR A 703 -11.32 -26.52 -35.66
N GLY A 704 -10.20 -27.17 -35.28
CA GLY A 704 -8.91 -26.51 -35.09
C GLY A 704 -8.49 -26.31 -33.65
N THR A 705 -9.30 -26.64 -32.66
CA THR A 705 -8.89 -26.66 -31.25
C THR A 705 -8.00 -27.86 -30.95
N VAL A 706 -7.05 -27.69 -30.04
CA VAL A 706 -6.00 -28.65 -29.68
C VAL A 706 -6.35 -29.24 -28.32
N VAL A 707 -7.29 -30.18 -28.31
CA VAL A 707 -7.51 -31.09 -27.18
C VAL A 707 -7.44 -32.52 -27.65
#